data_AF-A0A354JW15-F1
#
_entry.id   AF-A0A354JW15-F1
#
_cell.length_a   1.000
_cell.length_b   1.000
_cell.length_c   1.000
_cell.angle_alpha   90.00
_cell.angle_beta   90.00
_cell.angle_gamma   90.00
#
_symmetry.space_group_name_H-M   'P 1'
#
loop_
_entity.id
_entity.type
_entity.pdbx_description
1 polymer ?
#
loop_
_entity_poly.entity_id
_entity_poly.type
_entity_poly.pdbx_seq_one_letter_code
_entity_poly.pdbx_strand_id
1 'polypeptide(L)'
;MDNFRIFLLNIIIITCFSTMAFGQDWNTIFTLETDAEYYMAEGNFSRAADTYAKALKKFPESANLKFKIAYCLLKTSDRKPEAISYLEEAVAKVSDRYDAKSLKEPNSPPEAFYHLGIAYMLQNDFDNATKAFKEYEKFLEPKDEQARRMVEQALTSCENAKKFQKNPIGVNFHRLGPDFNNENDNFNPVVSGDGNTLAYTVRTTNGNKIFISKKDENGNWAKPLDITRNLGKNLTTSFLSYEGTELYLIENDPKNSDIVISFLEKRKWSSPVKAAKPINSKVNETHVCVTREGNTVYFTSDRKGGQGGFDIWVSTINNARWSDPINLGPNVNTPLDEATPFLSPDEKYLFFSSQGHNTMGGFDVFYTNLQGSPNVKNMGYPLNTPGDEIFYFPTSLTSGYTSNFSPDGFGKLDIAEVEIIPLVDAKLNILLADNAPQDKYYNVTVTNSTNGETMETKSVKGKTQLNIKVKPGEYTITAQGDGFEETKTSLKIPDRPDKAEYQVSLMINPKIVQQPVAQLEPPKEETKPETLPEAKPIEKPKVEEPKYETRTAKAIPPTPPQPSAPIPRMDFDKTSATATLAKATYSVQLMASLHPVDYSYFKIDSISVTISPDGYYRYSVGYTDNLQEIEELLQKVRNHGYNNVWVRINREHPGYTIQFLALQKPKSIKHFEGLSDVMVYRSSDGIYRYCVGKYSSPEEASADLQKITNLGYSGAFVRVLGK
;
A
#
# COMPACT_ATOMS: atom_id res chain seq x y z
N MET A 1 -68.54 -50.59 25.38
CA MET A 1 -67.57 -50.55 24.26
C MET A 1 -67.17 -49.12 23.88
N ASP A 2 -67.94 -48.10 24.26
CA ASP A 2 -67.67 -46.71 23.84
C ASP A 2 -66.48 -46.03 24.55
N ASN A 3 -66.21 -46.36 25.83
CA ASN A 3 -65.07 -45.79 26.55
C ASN A 3 -63.70 -46.26 26.04
N PHE A 4 -63.62 -47.44 25.41
CA PHE A 4 -62.38 -47.97 24.83
C PHE A 4 -62.06 -47.33 23.47
N ARG A 5 -63.10 -46.97 22.70
CA ARG A 5 -62.96 -46.25 21.42
C ARG A 5 -62.53 -44.79 21.62
N ILE A 6 -63.03 -44.12 22.66
CA ILE A 6 -62.63 -42.74 23.01
C ILE A 6 -61.18 -42.71 23.52
N PHE A 7 -60.73 -43.73 24.25
CA PHE A 7 -59.34 -43.85 24.70
C PHE A 7 -58.36 -44.08 23.54
N LEU A 8 -58.70 -44.97 22.59
CA LEU A 8 -57.90 -45.20 21.37
C LEU A 8 -57.87 -43.99 20.43
N LEU A 9 -58.97 -43.24 20.30
CA LEU A 9 -59.01 -42.02 19.48
C LEU A 9 -58.11 -40.91 20.08
N ASN A 10 -58.08 -40.78 21.42
CA ASN A 10 -57.20 -39.82 22.08
C ASN A 10 -55.71 -40.23 22.01
N ILE A 11 -55.37 -41.53 22.07
CA ILE A 11 -54.00 -42.00 21.86
C ILE A 11 -53.54 -41.76 20.41
N ILE A 12 -54.41 -41.95 19.41
CA ILE A 12 -54.11 -41.68 18.01
C ILE A 12 -53.95 -40.16 17.75
N ILE A 13 -54.77 -39.31 18.37
CA ILE A 13 -54.61 -37.86 18.27
C ILE A 13 -53.32 -37.39 18.96
N ILE A 14 -52.94 -37.94 20.12
CA ILE A 14 -51.69 -37.60 20.82
C ILE A 14 -50.45 -38.11 20.06
N THR A 15 -50.53 -39.26 19.38
CA THR A 15 -49.43 -39.76 18.52
C THR A 15 -49.35 -39.07 17.16
N CYS A 16 -50.47 -38.58 16.60
CA CYS A 16 -50.46 -37.74 15.39
C CYS A 16 -50.00 -36.29 15.68
N PHE A 17 -50.27 -35.73 16.86
CA PHE A 17 -49.75 -34.41 17.24
C PHE A 17 -48.26 -34.43 17.64
N SER A 18 -47.76 -35.52 18.25
CA SER A 18 -46.32 -35.64 18.52
C SER A 18 -45.51 -35.81 17.23
N THR A 19 -46.01 -36.60 16.27
CA THR A 19 -45.33 -36.77 14.96
C THR A 19 -45.33 -35.52 14.10
N MET A 20 -46.34 -34.65 14.19
CA MET A 20 -46.33 -33.33 13.53
C MET A 20 -45.34 -32.34 14.18
N ALA A 21 -45.19 -32.36 15.50
CA ALA A 21 -44.24 -31.50 16.22
C ALA A 21 -42.78 -31.90 15.94
N PHE A 22 -42.48 -33.21 15.91
CA PHE A 22 -41.15 -33.70 15.55
C PHE A 22 -40.81 -33.43 14.07
N GLY A 23 -41.78 -33.50 13.15
CA GLY A 23 -41.54 -33.20 11.73
C GLY A 23 -41.18 -31.73 11.44
N GLN A 24 -41.73 -30.77 12.19
CA GLN A 24 -41.36 -29.35 12.05
C GLN A 24 -39.96 -29.04 12.62
N ASP A 25 -39.56 -29.71 13.70
CA ASP A 25 -38.26 -29.49 14.32
C ASP A 25 -37.11 -30.04 13.47
N TRP A 26 -37.27 -31.23 12.86
CA TRP A 26 -36.27 -31.82 11.98
C TRP A 26 -36.04 -31.00 10.70
N ASN A 27 -37.09 -30.47 10.08
CA ASN A 27 -36.94 -29.55 8.95
C ASN A 27 -36.16 -28.30 9.36
N THR A 28 -36.43 -27.75 10.56
CA THR A 28 -35.71 -26.60 11.09
C THR A 28 -34.23 -26.94 11.36
N ILE A 29 -33.95 -28.11 11.92
CA ILE A 29 -32.58 -28.61 12.19
C ILE A 29 -31.80 -28.78 10.88
N PHE A 30 -32.38 -29.45 9.89
CA PHE A 30 -31.76 -29.65 8.58
C PHE A 30 -31.50 -28.32 7.85
N THR A 31 -32.42 -27.36 7.99
CA THR A 31 -32.26 -26.02 7.42
C THR A 31 -31.10 -25.28 8.10
N LEU A 32 -30.96 -25.37 9.42
CA LEU A 32 -29.85 -24.73 10.14
C LEU A 32 -28.47 -25.30 9.73
N GLU A 33 -28.36 -26.61 9.56
CA GLU A 33 -27.11 -27.23 9.06
C GLU A 33 -26.79 -26.74 7.65
N THR A 34 -27.76 -26.87 6.74
CA THR A 34 -27.58 -26.52 5.33
C THR A 34 -27.25 -25.04 5.16
N ASP A 35 -27.92 -24.16 5.88
CA ASP A 35 -27.67 -22.71 5.85
C ASP A 35 -26.28 -22.37 6.39
N ALA A 36 -25.86 -23.00 7.50
CA ALA A 36 -24.55 -22.74 8.10
C ALA A 36 -23.41 -23.20 7.18
N GLU A 37 -23.52 -24.39 6.60
CA GLU A 37 -22.56 -24.92 5.63
C GLU A 37 -22.54 -24.07 4.35
N TYR A 38 -23.71 -23.61 3.88
CA TYR A 38 -23.80 -22.66 2.76
C TYR A 38 -23.07 -21.35 3.06
N TYR A 39 -23.32 -20.73 4.21
CA TYR A 39 -22.63 -19.50 4.59
C TYR A 39 -21.13 -19.70 4.75
N MET A 40 -20.70 -20.86 5.24
CA MET A 40 -19.29 -21.21 5.36
C MET A 40 -18.63 -21.34 3.97
N ALA A 41 -19.29 -22.00 3.02
CA ALA A 41 -18.81 -22.14 1.64
C ALA A 41 -18.73 -20.79 0.90
N GLU A 42 -19.68 -19.88 1.18
CA GLU A 42 -19.68 -18.51 0.63
C GLU A 42 -18.70 -17.56 1.37
N GLY A 43 -17.95 -18.05 2.36
CA GLY A 43 -17.03 -17.24 3.17
C GLY A 43 -17.71 -16.25 4.12
N ASN A 44 -19.03 -16.37 4.34
CA ASN A 44 -19.79 -15.56 5.29
C ASN A 44 -19.71 -16.16 6.70
N PHE A 45 -18.50 -16.20 7.25
CA PHE A 45 -18.20 -16.87 8.53
C PHE A 45 -18.98 -16.31 9.72
N SER A 46 -19.29 -15.01 9.72
CA SER A 46 -20.09 -14.39 10.78
C SER A 46 -21.51 -14.99 10.84
N ARG A 47 -22.19 -15.09 9.68
CA ARG A 47 -23.51 -15.73 9.60
C ARG A 47 -23.46 -17.24 9.86
N ALA A 48 -22.39 -17.91 9.41
CA ALA A 48 -22.19 -19.32 9.69
C ALA A 48 -22.09 -19.56 11.21
N ALA A 49 -21.25 -18.79 11.92
CA ALA A 49 -21.10 -18.86 13.38
C ALA A 49 -22.45 -18.64 14.09
N ASP A 50 -23.19 -17.59 13.72
CA ASP A 50 -24.50 -17.30 14.33
C ASP A 50 -25.54 -18.40 14.06
N THR A 51 -25.46 -19.05 12.90
CA THR A 51 -26.36 -20.14 12.52
C THR A 51 -26.01 -21.43 13.26
N TYR A 52 -24.73 -21.78 13.38
CA TYR A 52 -24.28 -22.87 14.24
C TYR A 52 -24.62 -22.63 15.71
N ALA A 53 -24.51 -21.39 16.20
CA ALA A 53 -24.90 -21.05 17.57
C ALA A 53 -26.40 -21.29 17.83
N LYS A 54 -27.27 -21.10 16.83
CA LYS A 54 -28.70 -21.50 16.92
C LYS A 54 -28.86 -23.01 16.98
N ALA A 55 -28.08 -23.77 16.21
CA ALA A 55 -28.08 -25.23 16.26
C ALA A 55 -27.57 -25.75 17.62
N LEU A 56 -26.53 -25.13 18.20
CA LEU A 56 -25.98 -25.49 19.50
C LEU A 56 -27.01 -25.35 20.63
N LYS A 57 -27.94 -24.39 20.56
CA LYS A 57 -29.04 -24.28 21.53
C LYS A 57 -29.94 -25.53 21.56
N LYS A 58 -30.05 -26.25 20.44
CA LYS A 58 -30.79 -27.52 20.35
C LYS A 58 -29.94 -28.71 20.76
N PHE A 59 -28.63 -28.65 20.55
CA PHE A 59 -27.67 -29.72 20.84
C PHE A 59 -26.50 -29.21 21.71
N PRO A 60 -26.74 -28.80 22.96
CA PRO A 60 -25.73 -28.12 23.79
C PRO A 60 -24.50 -28.98 24.12
N GLU A 61 -24.65 -30.31 24.06
CA GLU A 61 -23.59 -31.27 24.29
C GLU A 61 -22.65 -31.49 23.11
N SER A 62 -22.94 -30.92 21.93
CA SER A 62 -22.14 -31.13 20.73
C SER A 62 -20.84 -30.33 20.77
N ALA A 63 -19.72 -31.00 21.04
CA ALA A 63 -18.40 -30.40 20.94
C ALA A 63 -18.02 -30.06 19.49
N ASN A 64 -18.52 -30.82 18.51
CA ASN A 64 -18.35 -30.53 17.08
C ASN A 64 -18.96 -29.17 16.71
N LEU A 65 -20.17 -28.85 17.19
CA LEU A 65 -20.79 -27.54 16.92
C LEU A 65 -20.00 -26.40 17.56
N LYS A 66 -19.50 -26.57 18.79
CA LYS A 66 -18.65 -25.57 19.43
C LYS A 66 -17.37 -25.33 18.63
N PHE A 67 -16.73 -26.39 18.13
CA PHE A 67 -15.61 -26.29 17.22
C PHE A 67 -15.95 -25.53 15.93
N LYS A 68 -17.05 -25.88 15.24
CA LYS A 68 -17.49 -25.20 14.00
C LYS A 68 -17.78 -23.71 14.22
N ILE A 69 -18.41 -23.35 15.34
CA ILE A 69 -18.65 -21.94 15.73
C ILE A 69 -17.30 -21.23 15.88
N ALA A 70 -16.40 -21.79 16.67
CA ALA A 70 -15.10 -21.17 16.93
C ALA A 70 -14.25 -21.03 15.68
N TYR A 71 -14.23 -22.05 14.82
CA TYR A 71 -13.56 -22.01 13.53
C TYR A 71 -14.05 -20.83 12.68
N CYS A 72 -15.37 -20.64 12.60
CA CYS A 72 -15.96 -19.50 11.90
C CYS A 72 -15.59 -18.17 12.55
N LEU A 73 -15.64 -18.07 13.87
CA LEU A 73 -15.27 -16.85 14.61
C LEU A 73 -13.81 -16.44 14.35
N LEU A 74 -12.87 -17.39 14.31
CA LEU A 74 -11.46 -17.14 13.97
C LEU A 74 -11.26 -16.58 12.55
N LYS A 75 -12.21 -16.81 11.64
CA LYS A 75 -12.18 -16.29 10.26
C LYS A 75 -12.88 -14.94 10.10
N THR A 76 -13.50 -14.40 11.14
CA THR A 76 -14.07 -13.05 11.13
C THR A 76 -13.00 -11.99 11.42
N SER A 77 -13.21 -10.76 10.95
CA SER A 77 -12.31 -9.63 11.21
C SER A 77 -12.41 -9.14 12.66
N ASP A 78 -13.58 -9.25 13.28
CA ASP A 78 -14.00 -8.53 14.48
C ASP A 78 -14.32 -9.42 15.69
N ARG A 79 -14.56 -10.72 15.50
CA ARG A 79 -15.09 -11.62 16.55
C ARG A 79 -14.14 -12.74 16.98
N LYS A 80 -12.87 -12.70 16.54
CA LYS A 80 -11.87 -13.74 16.84
C LYS A 80 -11.75 -14.08 18.35
N PRO A 81 -11.79 -13.12 19.30
CA PRO A 81 -11.67 -13.43 20.73
C PRO A 81 -12.80 -14.32 21.27
N GLU A 82 -14.01 -14.27 20.68
CA GLU A 82 -15.14 -15.11 21.09
C GLU A 82 -14.86 -16.61 20.90
N ALA A 83 -13.89 -16.98 20.04
CA ALA A 83 -13.59 -18.37 19.72
C ALA A 83 -13.04 -19.18 20.90
N ILE A 84 -12.33 -18.54 21.85
CA ILE A 84 -11.59 -19.23 22.92
C ILE A 84 -12.53 -20.08 23.77
N SER A 85 -13.62 -19.51 24.29
CA SER A 85 -14.52 -20.24 25.18
C SER A 85 -15.14 -21.47 24.51
N TYR A 86 -15.51 -21.34 23.23
CA TYR A 86 -16.05 -22.45 22.46
C TYR A 86 -14.99 -23.55 22.22
N LEU A 87 -13.73 -23.17 21.97
CA LEU A 87 -12.63 -24.12 21.76
C LEU A 87 -12.23 -24.83 23.05
N GLU A 88 -12.16 -24.13 24.18
CA GLU A 88 -11.89 -24.73 25.50
C GLU A 88 -12.93 -25.81 25.85
N GLU A 89 -14.21 -25.54 25.58
CA GLU A 89 -15.27 -26.53 25.75
C GLU A 89 -15.20 -27.66 24.72
N ALA A 90 -14.83 -27.36 23.47
CA ALA A 90 -14.73 -28.36 22.42
C ALA A 90 -13.59 -29.36 22.71
N VAL A 91 -12.43 -28.88 23.16
CA VAL A 91 -11.25 -29.74 23.41
C VAL A 91 -11.42 -30.69 24.60
N ALA A 92 -12.44 -30.48 25.44
CA ALA A 92 -12.78 -31.37 26.54
C ALA A 92 -13.30 -32.74 26.07
N LYS A 93 -13.76 -32.86 24.81
CA LYS A 93 -14.28 -34.10 24.22
C LYS A 93 -13.68 -34.34 22.82
N VAL A 94 -12.36 -34.48 22.70
CA VAL A 94 -11.70 -34.74 21.41
C VAL A 94 -11.70 -36.22 21.06
N SER A 95 -11.97 -36.55 19.79
CA SER A 95 -11.91 -37.91 19.26
C SER A 95 -11.51 -37.90 17.79
N ASP A 96 -10.64 -38.83 17.38
CA ASP A 96 -10.34 -39.13 15.98
C ASP A 96 -11.54 -39.79 15.26
N ARG A 97 -12.45 -40.38 16.04
CA ARG A 97 -13.72 -40.96 15.59
C ARG A 97 -14.86 -40.02 15.94
N TYR A 98 -15.23 -39.18 14.99
CA TYR A 98 -16.35 -38.25 15.10
C TYR A 98 -17.07 -38.13 13.74
N ASP A 99 -18.35 -37.78 13.75
CA ASP A 99 -19.11 -37.45 12.55
C ASP A 99 -19.16 -35.92 12.36
N ALA A 100 -18.35 -35.41 11.44
CA ALA A 100 -18.26 -33.99 11.12
C ALA A 100 -19.59 -33.37 10.65
N LYS A 101 -20.50 -34.17 10.10
CA LYS A 101 -21.81 -33.69 9.59
C LYS A 101 -22.88 -33.70 10.69
N SER A 102 -22.78 -34.61 11.65
CA SER A 102 -23.77 -34.71 12.71
C SER A 102 -23.77 -33.48 13.63
N LEU A 103 -24.89 -32.77 13.66
CA LEU A 103 -25.16 -31.69 14.62
C LEU A 103 -25.25 -32.17 16.08
N LYS A 104 -25.40 -33.48 16.30
CA LYS A 104 -25.46 -34.10 17.64
C LYS A 104 -24.14 -34.73 18.05
N GLU A 105 -23.10 -34.65 17.21
CA GLU A 105 -21.80 -35.26 17.47
C GLU A 105 -21.24 -34.75 18.80
N PRO A 106 -21.09 -35.62 19.82
CA PRO A 106 -20.64 -35.21 21.14
C PRO A 106 -19.14 -34.88 21.19
N ASN A 107 -18.35 -35.33 20.22
CA ASN A 107 -16.91 -35.11 20.18
C ASN A 107 -16.52 -33.99 19.21
N SER A 108 -15.34 -33.41 19.39
CA SER A 108 -14.72 -32.48 18.45
C SER A 108 -13.55 -33.15 17.73
N PRO A 109 -13.17 -32.65 16.54
CA PRO A 109 -11.96 -33.10 15.87
C PRO A 109 -10.69 -32.75 16.67
N PRO A 110 -9.58 -33.51 16.52
CA PRO A 110 -8.28 -33.15 17.07
C PRO A 110 -7.81 -31.74 16.70
N GLU A 111 -8.15 -31.25 15.51
CA GLU A 111 -7.87 -29.91 15.00
C GLU A 111 -8.40 -28.79 15.92
N ALA A 112 -9.35 -29.08 16.81
CA ALA A 112 -9.78 -28.16 17.85
C ALA A 112 -8.61 -27.68 18.72
N PHE A 113 -7.62 -28.53 19.02
CA PHE A 113 -6.41 -28.12 19.75
C PHE A 113 -5.55 -27.15 18.95
N TYR A 114 -5.39 -27.38 17.64
CA TYR A 114 -4.64 -26.47 16.78
C TYR A 114 -5.29 -25.08 16.75
N HIS A 115 -6.61 -25.04 16.52
CA HIS A 115 -7.35 -23.78 16.49
C HIS A 115 -7.41 -23.09 17.85
N LEU A 116 -7.43 -23.84 18.96
CA LEU A 116 -7.28 -23.27 20.30
C LEU A 116 -5.90 -22.61 20.47
N GLY A 117 -4.84 -23.24 19.96
CA GLY A 117 -3.51 -22.66 19.93
C GLY A 117 -3.46 -21.33 19.17
N ILE A 118 -4.06 -21.28 17.98
CA ILE A 118 -4.20 -20.04 17.21
C ILE A 118 -4.98 -18.98 18.00
N ALA A 119 -6.10 -19.35 18.62
CA ALA A 119 -6.92 -18.42 19.39
C ALA A 119 -6.16 -17.79 20.57
N TYR A 120 -5.39 -18.59 21.32
CA TYR A 120 -4.51 -18.07 22.37
C TYR A 120 -3.39 -17.18 21.83
N MET A 121 -2.76 -17.58 20.74
CA MET A 121 -1.70 -16.80 20.09
C MET A 121 -2.18 -15.41 19.66
N LEU A 122 -3.40 -15.31 19.11
CA LEU A 122 -4.05 -14.05 18.76
C LEU A 122 -4.31 -13.14 19.97
N GLN A 123 -4.40 -13.70 21.18
CA GLN A 123 -4.54 -12.95 22.43
C GLN A 123 -3.19 -12.72 23.14
N ASN A 124 -2.07 -13.03 22.49
CA ASN A 124 -0.71 -12.99 23.04
C ASN A 124 -0.48 -13.95 24.22
N ASP A 125 -1.34 -14.95 24.41
CA ASP A 125 -1.16 -16.02 25.40
C ASP A 125 -0.32 -17.16 24.79
N PHE A 126 0.95 -16.86 24.52
CA PHE A 126 1.85 -17.77 23.81
C PHE A 126 2.15 -19.06 24.58
N ASP A 127 2.02 -19.04 25.91
CA ASP A 127 2.30 -20.21 26.74
C ASP A 127 1.16 -21.22 26.65
N ASN A 128 -0.11 -20.77 26.70
CA ASN A 128 -1.24 -21.66 26.46
C ASN A 128 -1.36 -22.04 24.98
N ALA A 129 -1.01 -21.15 24.05
CA ALA A 129 -0.91 -21.49 22.63
C ALA A 129 0.06 -22.66 22.40
N THR A 130 1.27 -22.57 22.97
CA THR A 130 2.30 -23.62 22.88
C THR A 130 1.82 -24.96 23.44
N LYS A 131 1.08 -24.95 24.57
CA LYS A 131 0.49 -26.17 25.13
C LYS A 131 -0.53 -26.78 24.18
N ALA A 132 -1.44 -25.97 23.65
CA ALA A 132 -2.49 -26.44 22.74
C ALA A 132 -1.91 -27.04 21.45
N PHE A 133 -0.90 -26.41 20.84
CA PHE A 133 -0.21 -26.97 19.66
C PHE A 133 0.48 -28.31 19.96
N LYS A 134 1.11 -28.46 21.13
CA LYS A 134 1.72 -29.73 21.56
C LYS A 134 0.68 -30.81 21.87
N GLU A 135 -0.52 -30.45 22.33
CA GLU A 135 -1.61 -31.42 22.45
C GLU A 135 -2.09 -31.89 21.07
N TYR A 136 -2.23 -30.99 20.09
CA TYR A 136 -2.56 -31.37 18.72
C TYR A 136 -1.51 -32.29 18.10
N GLU A 137 -0.22 -32.02 18.32
CA GLU A 137 0.90 -32.82 17.79
C GLU A 137 0.78 -34.32 18.13
N LYS A 138 0.20 -34.66 19.29
CA LYS A 138 0.02 -36.05 19.73
C LYS A 138 -0.94 -36.84 18.85
N PHE A 139 -1.80 -36.17 18.10
CA PHE A 139 -2.76 -36.79 17.18
C PHE A 139 -2.22 -36.95 15.76
N LEU A 140 -1.04 -36.40 15.45
CA LEU A 140 -0.48 -36.42 14.10
C LEU A 140 0.23 -37.73 13.78
N GLU A 141 -0.12 -38.36 12.67
CA GLU A 141 0.60 -39.53 12.21
C GLU A 141 2.03 -39.16 11.75
N PRO A 142 3.00 -40.09 11.78
CA PRO A 142 4.36 -39.82 11.32
C PRO A 142 4.45 -39.35 9.85
N LYS A 143 3.49 -39.77 9.01
CA LYS A 143 3.42 -39.44 7.58
C LYS A 143 2.75 -38.09 7.28
N ASP A 144 2.13 -37.44 8.27
CA ASP A 144 1.40 -36.18 8.08
C ASP A 144 2.38 -34.99 8.09
N GLU A 145 3.32 -34.98 7.13
CA GLU A 145 4.41 -34.01 7.08
C GLU A 145 3.92 -32.56 7.05
N GLN A 146 2.83 -32.27 6.32
CA GLN A 146 2.28 -30.92 6.22
C GLN A 146 1.74 -30.42 7.56
N ALA A 147 0.94 -31.23 8.26
CA ALA A 147 0.39 -30.87 9.57
C ALA A 147 1.52 -30.69 10.61
N ARG A 148 2.55 -31.54 10.57
CA ARG A 148 3.74 -31.41 11.43
C ARG A 148 4.48 -30.09 11.18
N ARG A 149 4.68 -29.73 9.90
CA ARG A 149 5.30 -28.44 9.54
C ARG A 149 4.46 -27.25 10.02
N MET A 150 3.13 -27.32 9.90
CA MET A 150 2.23 -26.27 10.40
C MET A 150 2.34 -26.10 11.93
N VAL A 151 2.46 -27.20 12.68
CA VAL A 151 2.66 -27.16 14.14
C VAL A 151 4.04 -26.61 14.50
N GLU A 152 5.09 -27.08 13.82
CA GLU A 152 6.47 -26.59 14.03
C GLU A 152 6.57 -25.08 13.75
N GLN A 153 5.94 -24.62 12.66
CA GLN A 153 5.85 -23.20 12.33
C GLN A 153 5.09 -22.44 13.42
N ALA A 154 3.93 -22.91 13.86
CA ALA A 154 3.13 -22.23 14.88
C ALA A 154 3.87 -22.11 16.24
N LEU A 155 4.59 -23.16 16.65
CA LEU A 155 5.44 -23.13 17.84
C LEU A 155 6.60 -22.12 17.68
N THR A 156 7.20 -22.06 16.49
CA THR A 156 8.25 -21.10 16.16
C THR A 156 7.70 -19.66 16.13
N SER A 157 6.49 -19.46 15.61
CA SER A 157 5.79 -18.18 15.57
C SER A 157 5.55 -17.64 16.99
N CYS A 158 5.14 -18.47 17.95
CA CYS A 158 5.03 -18.07 19.36
C CYS A 158 6.34 -17.48 19.90
N GLU A 159 7.47 -18.10 19.62
CA GLU A 159 8.78 -17.63 20.08
C GLU A 159 9.26 -16.38 19.33
N ASN A 160 8.96 -16.29 18.02
CA ASN A 160 9.22 -15.09 17.23
C ASN A 160 8.38 -13.90 17.72
N ALA A 161 7.09 -14.12 18.02
CA ALA A 161 6.21 -13.09 18.54
C ALA A 161 6.72 -12.50 19.85
N LYS A 162 7.15 -13.35 20.80
CA LYS A 162 7.80 -12.90 22.04
C LYS A 162 9.03 -12.01 21.76
N LYS A 163 9.85 -12.35 20.76
CA LYS A 163 11.04 -11.57 20.38
C LYS A 163 10.70 -10.23 19.72
N PHE A 164 9.75 -10.22 18.79
CA PHE A 164 9.31 -9.01 18.10
C PHE A 164 8.58 -8.05 19.03
N GLN A 165 7.71 -8.54 19.91
CA GLN A 165 7.03 -7.71 20.90
C GLN A 165 7.98 -7.07 21.91
N LYS A 166 9.10 -7.74 22.22
CA LYS A 166 10.17 -7.16 23.04
C LYS A 166 10.96 -6.07 22.31
N ASN A 167 10.95 -6.06 20.98
CA ASN A 167 11.69 -5.11 20.13
C ASN A 167 10.77 -4.52 19.05
N PRO A 168 9.73 -3.77 19.45
CA PRO A 168 8.79 -3.20 18.49
C PRO A 168 9.51 -2.19 17.58
N ILE A 169 9.06 -2.06 16.35
CA ILE A 169 9.40 -0.95 15.46
C ILE A 169 8.46 0.24 15.71
N GLY A 170 8.87 1.44 15.29
CA GLY A 170 7.96 2.58 15.26
C GLY A 170 7.03 2.46 14.06
N VAL A 171 5.71 2.55 14.29
CA VAL A 171 4.71 2.56 13.22
C VAL A 171 3.62 3.56 13.59
N ASN A 172 3.14 4.31 12.59
CA ASN A 172 1.92 5.09 12.66
C ASN A 172 0.88 4.50 11.70
N PHE A 173 -0.34 4.33 12.18
CA PHE A 173 -1.50 3.97 11.36
C PHE A 173 -2.40 5.20 11.25
N HIS A 174 -2.46 5.78 10.06
CA HIS A 174 -3.37 6.86 9.70
C HIS A 174 -4.60 6.27 9.00
N ARG A 175 -5.64 5.92 9.78
CA ARG A 175 -6.91 5.45 9.23
C ARG A 175 -7.53 6.53 8.35
N LEU A 176 -7.97 6.15 7.16
CA LEU A 176 -8.70 7.06 6.30
C LEU A 176 -10.08 7.36 6.91
N GLY A 177 -10.63 8.53 6.59
CA GLY A 177 -11.89 8.99 7.16
C GLY A 177 -13.12 8.18 6.71
N PRO A 178 -14.33 8.57 7.18
CA PRO A 178 -15.58 7.83 6.94
C PRO A 178 -16.03 7.79 5.47
N ASP A 179 -15.40 8.57 4.58
CA ASP A 179 -15.63 8.44 3.13
C ASP A 179 -15.01 7.16 2.56
N PHE A 180 -13.96 6.62 3.21
CA PHE A 180 -13.24 5.41 2.78
C PHE A 180 -13.61 4.19 3.62
N ASN A 181 -13.92 4.42 4.90
CA ASN A 181 -14.19 3.38 5.88
C ASN A 181 -15.64 3.43 6.35
N ASN A 182 -16.30 2.28 6.36
CA ASN A 182 -17.69 2.09 6.79
C ASN A 182 -17.81 0.81 7.62
N GLU A 183 -19.02 0.42 8.01
CA GLU A 183 -19.27 -0.71 8.91
C GLU A 183 -18.83 -2.09 8.38
N ASN A 184 -18.55 -2.20 7.08
CA ASN A 184 -18.16 -3.45 6.41
C ASN A 184 -16.65 -3.68 6.43
N ASP A 185 -16.18 -4.77 5.80
CA ASP A 185 -14.75 -4.91 5.48
C ASP A 185 -14.41 -3.98 4.30
N ASN A 186 -13.55 -2.99 4.54
CA ASN A 186 -12.94 -2.12 3.52
C ASN A 186 -11.47 -2.55 3.41
N PHE A 187 -11.10 -3.14 2.27
CA PHE A 187 -9.86 -3.91 2.16
C PHE A 187 -9.24 -3.86 0.76
N ASN A 188 -8.03 -4.42 0.64
CA ASN A 188 -7.21 -4.47 -0.56
C ASN A 188 -6.97 -3.08 -1.22
N PRO A 189 -6.49 -2.07 -0.48
CA PRO A 189 -6.20 -0.75 -1.04
C PRO A 189 -5.00 -0.84 -2.00
N VAL A 190 -5.14 -0.27 -3.19
CA VAL A 190 -4.08 -0.16 -4.20
C VAL A 190 -3.98 1.28 -4.67
N VAL A 191 -2.76 1.76 -4.90
CA VAL A 191 -2.49 3.15 -5.27
C VAL A 191 -1.68 3.21 -6.57
N SER A 192 -1.99 4.18 -7.44
CA SER A 192 -1.18 4.45 -8.64
C SER A 192 0.23 4.90 -8.24
N GLY A 193 1.20 4.72 -9.14
CA GLY A 193 2.60 4.99 -8.83
C GLY A 193 2.94 6.48 -8.63
N ASP A 194 2.06 7.37 -9.09
CA ASP A 194 2.10 8.81 -8.79
C ASP A 194 1.43 9.18 -7.45
N GLY A 195 0.81 8.22 -6.75
CA GLY A 195 0.15 8.43 -5.46
C GLY A 195 -1.20 9.14 -5.53
N ASN A 196 -1.77 9.35 -6.73
CA ASN A 196 -2.95 10.21 -6.93
C ASN A 196 -4.26 9.45 -7.15
N THR A 197 -4.23 8.14 -7.37
CA THR A 197 -5.42 7.31 -7.55
C THR A 197 -5.38 6.15 -6.56
N LEU A 198 -6.44 5.98 -5.77
CA LEU A 198 -6.63 4.85 -4.85
C LEU A 198 -7.85 4.05 -5.30
N ALA A 199 -7.71 2.73 -5.39
CA ALA A 199 -8.84 1.82 -5.52
C ALA A 199 -8.86 0.82 -4.36
N TYR A 200 -10.05 0.37 -3.96
CA TYR A 200 -10.20 -0.60 -2.87
C TYR A 200 -11.52 -1.37 -2.99
N THR A 201 -11.65 -2.42 -2.19
CA THR A 201 -12.82 -3.29 -2.14
C THR A 201 -13.61 -3.08 -0.85
N VAL A 202 -14.94 -3.13 -0.95
CA VAL A 202 -15.86 -3.17 0.18
C VAL A 202 -16.68 -4.45 0.12
N ARG A 203 -16.64 -5.29 1.16
CA ARG A 203 -17.42 -6.53 1.23
C ARG A 203 -18.83 -6.24 1.73
N THR A 204 -19.84 -6.40 0.90
CA THR A 204 -21.24 -6.23 1.31
C THR A 204 -21.98 -7.56 1.38
N THR A 205 -23.19 -7.54 1.94
CA THR A 205 -24.09 -8.71 1.96
C THR A 205 -24.52 -9.17 0.57
N ASN A 206 -24.40 -8.31 -0.45
CA ASN A 206 -24.75 -8.60 -1.85
C ASN A 206 -23.51 -8.86 -2.73
N GLY A 207 -22.36 -9.09 -2.12
CA GLY A 207 -21.07 -9.28 -2.77
C GLY A 207 -20.13 -8.08 -2.63
N ASN A 208 -18.94 -8.21 -3.21
CA ASN A 208 -17.93 -7.17 -3.16
C ASN A 208 -18.27 -6.01 -4.09
N LYS A 209 -17.92 -4.80 -3.65
CA LYS A 209 -17.97 -3.56 -4.42
C LYS A 209 -16.57 -2.98 -4.56
N ILE A 210 -16.31 -2.33 -5.69
CA ILE A 210 -15.03 -1.68 -5.97
C ILE A 210 -15.22 -0.17 -6.00
N PHE A 211 -14.41 0.52 -5.22
CA PHE A 211 -14.41 1.98 -5.12
C PHE A 211 -13.11 2.55 -5.65
N ILE A 212 -13.17 3.76 -6.20
CA ILE A 212 -12.00 4.51 -6.64
C ILE A 212 -12.08 5.97 -6.18
N SER A 213 -10.97 6.53 -5.74
CA SER A 213 -10.80 7.94 -5.43
C SER A 213 -9.57 8.50 -6.14
N LYS A 214 -9.62 9.80 -6.44
CA LYS A 214 -8.49 10.56 -6.98
C LYS A 214 -8.22 11.77 -6.11
N LYS A 215 -6.93 12.12 -5.93
CA LYS A 215 -6.54 13.35 -5.27
C LYS A 215 -6.90 14.57 -6.11
N ASP A 216 -7.27 15.66 -5.45
CA ASP A 216 -7.40 16.99 -6.04
C ASP A 216 -6.02 17.67 -6.20
N GLU A 217 -6.00 18.88 -6.76
CA GLU A 217 -4.78 19.68 -6.96
C GLU A 217 -4.06 20.04 -5.65
N ASN A 218 -4.76 19.96 -4.51
CA ASN A 218 -4.20 20.21 -3.18
C ASN A 218 -3.69 18.92 -2.51
N GLY A 219 -3.79 17.76 -3.19
CA GLY A 219 -3.39 16.47 -2.67
C GLY A 219 -4.42 15.79 -1.76
N ASN A 220 -5.64 16.33 -1.65
CA ASN A 220 -6.71 15.75 -0.84
C ASN A 220 -7.46 14.70 -1.63
N TRP A 221 -7.74 13.56 -1.01
CA TRP A 221 -8.58 12.55 -1.64
C TRP A 221 -10.01 13.06 -1.86
N ALA A 222 -10.51 12.93 -3.08
CA ALA A 222 -11.93 13.13 -3.36
C ALA A 222 -12.78 12.01 -2.74
N LYS A 223 -14.10 12.23 -2.66
CA LYS A 223 -15.03 11.19 -2.23
C LYS A 223 -14.95 9.95 -3.15
N PRO A 224 -14.81 8.72 -2.62
CA PRO A 224 -14.76 7.52 -3.43
C PRO A 224 -16.02 7.28 -4.27
N LEU A 225 -15.82 6.83 -5.51
CA LEU A 225 -16.85 6.48 -6.47
C LEU A 225 -16.97 4.95 -6.58
N ASP A 226 -18.19 4.42 -6.41
CA ASP A 226 -18.51 3.01 -6.70
C ASP A 226 -18.47 2.76 -8.22
N ILE A 227 -17.50 1.95 -8.68
CA ILE A 227 -17.32 1.60 -10.09
C ILE A 227 -17.79 0.19 -10.42
N THR A 228 -18.36 -0.52 -9.45
CA THR A 228 -18.75 -1.94 -9.54
C THR A 228 -19.64 -2.23 -10.75
N ARG A 229 -20.56 -1.30 -11.08
CA ARG A 229 -21.50 -1.46 -12.22
C ARG A 229 -20.79 -1.67 -13.55
N ASN A 230 -19.61 -1.09 -13.75
CA ASN A 230 -18.85 -1.25 -14.99
C ASN A 230 -18.04 -2.55 -15.02
N LEU A 231 -17.70 -3.08 -13.85
CA LEU A 231 -16.80 -4.22 -13.69
C LEU A 231 -17.53 -5.56 -13.65
N GLY A 232 -18.66 -5.63 -12.95
CA GLY A 232 -19.34 -6.89 -12.65
C GLY A 232 -19.33 -7.21 -11.16
N LYS A 233 -19.66 -8.46 -10.80
CA LYS A 233 -19.73 -8.95 -9.40
C LYS A 233 -18.54 -9.89 -9.10
N ASN A 234 -18.34 -10.20 -7.83
CA ASN A 234 -17.34 -11.18 -7.32
C ASN A 234 -15.88 -10.83 -7.59
N LEU A 235 -15.58 -9.54 -7.72
CA LEU A 235 -14.24 -9.02 -7.93
C LEU A 235 -13.65 -8.49 -6.61
N THR A 236 -12.34 -8.63 -6.45
CA THR A 236 -11.55 -7.93 -5.44
C THR A 236 -10.42 -7.16 -6.13
N THR A 237 -10.05 -6.00 -5.58
CA THR A 237 -8.86 -5.27 -6.02
C THR A 237 -7.60 -6.09 -5.75
N SER A 238 -6.68 -6.09 -6.71
CA SER A 238 -5.34 -6.67 -6.55
C SER A 238 -4.23 -5.67 -6.84
N PHE A 239 -4.29 -4.93 -7.95
CA PHE A 239 -3.23 -3.99 -8.31
C PHE A 239 -3.76 -2.87 -9.21
N LEU A 240 -3.12 -1.70 -9.13
CA LEU A 240 -3.40 -0.56 -9.97
C LEU A 240 -2.08 -0.17 -10.67
N SER A 241 -2.12 -0.04 -11.99
CA SER A 241 -0.92 0.33 -12.76
C SER A 241 -0.36 1.67 -12.34
N TYR A 242 0.92 1.91 -12.66
CA TYR A 242 1.63 3.13 -12.29
C TYR A 242 0.86 4.40 -12.70
N GLU A 243 0.30 4.41 -13.92
CA GLU A 243 -0.47 5.54 -14.47
C GLU A 243 -1.93 5.61 -13.97
N GLY A 244 -2.39 4.63 -13.18
CA GLY A 244 -3.76 4.58 -12.68
C GLY A 244 -4.81 4.32 -13.76
N THR A 245 -4.42 3.71 -14.88
CA THR A 245 -5.29 3.44 -16.04
C THR A 245 -5.66 1.97 -16.22
N GLU A 246 -5.02 1.07 -15.50
CA GLU A 246 -5.27 -0.38 -15.57
C GLU A 246 -5.49 -0.90 -14.16
N LEU A 247 -6.67 -1.46 -13.91
CA LEU A 247 -7.06 -2.01 -12.62
C LEU A 247 -7.11 -3.52 -12.75
N TYR A 248 -6.18 -4.17 -12.05
CA TYR A 248 -6.09 -5.61 -11.93
C TYR A 248 -6.92 -6.07 -10.74
N LEU A 249 -7.78 -7.05 -11.01
CA LEU A 249 -8.77 -7.57 -10.09
C LEU A 249 -8.67 -9.10 -10.08
N ILE A 250 -9.22 -9.71 -9.03
CA ILE A 250 -9.35 -11.17 -8.93
C ILE A 250 -10.82 -11.53 -9.05
N GLU A 251 -11.14 -12.37 -10.03
CA GLU A 251 -12.43 -13.01 -10.16
C GLU A 251 -12.48 -14.22 -9.24
N ASN A 252 -13.27 -14.13 -8.18
CA ASN A 252 -13.43 -15.19 -7.19
C ASN A 252 -14.55 -16.15 -7.65
N ASP A 253 -14.20 -17.15 -8.47
CA ASP A 253 -15.11 -18.23 -8.87
C ASP A 253 -14.91 -19.46 -7.97
N PRO A 254 -15.98 -20.16 -7.54
CA PRO A 254 -15.86 -21.37 -6.73
C PRO A 254 -14.97 -22.47 -7.30
N LYS A 255 -14.73 -22.48 -8.62
CA LYS A 255 -13.86 -23.44 -9.30
C LYS A 255 -12.41 -22.97 -9.42
N ASN A 256 -12.20 -21.68 -9.65
CA ASN A 256 -10.88 -21.11 -9.87
C ASN A 256 -10.84 -19.60 -9.60
N SER A 257 -9.77 -19.11 -8.99
CA SER A 257 -9.49 -17.66 -8.97
C SER A 257 -8.69 -17.25 -10.20
N ASP A 258 -9.15 -16.24 -10.94
CA ASP A 258 -8.48 -15.75 -12.15
C ASP A 258 -8.12 -14.26 -12.02
N ILE A 259 -6.97 -13.86 -12.56
CA ILE A 259 -6.62 -12.44 -12.71
C ILE A 259 -7.38 -11.84 -13.90
N VAL A 260 -8.07 -10.73 -13.68
CA VAL A 260 -8.77 -9.96 -14.71
C VAL A 260 -8.36 -8.50 -14.70
N ILE A 261 -8.42 -7.82 -15.85
CA ILE A 261 -7.90 -6.47 -16.04
C ILE A 261 -9.01 -5.59 -16.60
N SER A 262 -9.29 -4.46 -15.96
CA SER A 262 -10.15 -3.40 -16.47
C SER A 262 -9.32 -2.19 -16.88
N PHE A 263 -9.71 -1.53 -17.96
CA PHE A 263 -8.99 -0.38 -18.53
C PHE A 263 -9.81 0.90 -18.38
N LEU A 264 -9.16 2.01 -18.04
CA LEU A 264 -9.78 3.32 -17.98
C LEU A 264 -9.88 3.94 -19.38
N GLU A 265 -11.08 3.97 -19.94
CA GLU A 265 -11.39 4.51 -21.27
C GLU A 265 -12.37 5.69 -21.17
N LYS A 266 -11.98 6.88 -21.65
CA LYS A 266 -12.86 8.08 -21.66
C LYS A 266 -13.56 8.32 -20.31
N ARG A 267 -12.81 8.15 -19.20
CA ARG A 267 -13.25 8.27 -17.80
C ARG A 267 -14.18 7.16 -17.28
N LYS A 268 -14.28 6.03 -17.97
CA LYS A 268 -15.04 4.86 -17.51
C LYS A 268 -14.14 3.64 -17.52
N TRP A 269 -14.25 2.83 -16.48
CA TRP A 269 -13.61 1.52 -16.44
C TRP A 269 -14.33 0.56 -17.40
N SER A 270 -13.58 -0.20 -18.20
CA SER A 270 -14.11 -1.20 -19.10
C SER A 270 -14.63 -2.42 -18.31
N SER A 271 -15.43 -3.27 -18.96
CA SER A 271 -15.61 -4.62 -18.42
C SER A 271 -14.26 -5.35 -18.36
N PRO A 272 -13.98 -6.14 -17.32
CA PRO A 272 -12.70 -6.80 -17.16
C PRO A 272 -12.49 -7.88 -18.21
N VAL A 273 -11.24 -8.06 -18.63
CA VAL A 273 -10.81 -9.15 -19.50
C VAL A 273 -9.83 -10.04 -18.75
N LYS A 274 -9.88 -11.36 -18.98
CA LYS A 274 -8.95 -12.29 -18.33
C LYS A 274 -7.51 -12.01 -18.76
N ALA A 275 -6.57 -12.13 -17.83
CA ALA A 275 -5.15 -12.09 -18.14
C ALA A 275 -4.81 -13.22 -19.14
N ALA A 276 -3.88 -12.94 -20.05
CA ALA A 276 -3.49 -13.89 -21.08
C ALA A 276 -2.73 -15.09 -20.50
N LYS A 277 -2.82 -16.26 -21.15
CA LYS A 277 -1.92 -17.38 -20.87
C LYS A 277 -0.46 -16.97 -21.13
N PRO A 278 0.51 -17.49 -20.35
CA PRO A 278 0.39 -18.49 -19.28
C PRO A 278 0.19 -17.89 -17.88
N ILE A 279 -0.23 -16.62 -17.77
CA ILE A 279 -0.48 -15.96 -16.48
C ILE A 279 -1.68 -16.64 -15.80
N ASN A 280 -2.87 -16.52 -16.38
CA ASN A 280 -3.99 -17.34 -15.95
C ASN A 280 -3.86 -18.77 -16.47
N SER A 281 -4.23 -19.73 -15.63
CA SER A 281 -4.11 -21.15 -15.92
C SER A 281 -5.41 -21.92 -15.63
N LYS A 282 -5.32 -23.19 -15.23
CA LYS A 282 -6.46 -23.99 -14.75
C LYS A 282 -6.49 -24.08 -13.22
N VAL A 283 -5.51 -23.48 -12.57
CA VAL A 283 -5.37 -23.44 -11.12
C VAL A 283 -5.49 -21.99 -10.65
N ASN A 284 -5.43 -21.75 -9.35
CA ASN A 284 -5.76 -20.46 -8.79
C ASN A 284 -4.64 -19.45 -9.03
N GLU A 285 -5.04 -18.24 -9.42
CA GLU A 285 -4.22 -17.05 -9.44
C GLU A 285 -4.89 -15.97 -8.59
N THR A 286 -4.32 -15.65 -7.42
CA THR A 286 -5.04 -14.93 -6.36
C THR A 286 -4.60 -13.49 -6.17
N HIS A 287 -3.41 -13.10 -6.65
CA HIS A 287 -2.87 -11.75 -6.53
C HIS A 287 -1.88 -11.48 -7.66
N VAL A 288 -1.72 -10.21 -8.04
CA VAL A 288 -0.82 -9.77 -9.11
C VAL A 288 -0.20 -8.43 -8.80
N CYS A 289 1.04 -8.21 -9.27
CA CYS A 289 1.71 -6.92 -9.36
C CYS A 289 2.49 -6.88 -10.67
N VAL A 290 2.48 -5.72 -11.33
CA VAL A 290 3.13 -5.53 -12.63
C VAL A 290 4.14 -4.40 -12.51
N THR A 291 5.29 -4.54 -13.17
CA THR A 291 6.27 -3.45 -13.29
C THR A 291 5.67 -2.25 -14.02
N ARG A 292 6.23 -1.07 -13.79
CA ARG A 292 5.87 0.22 -14.40
C ARG A 292 5.81 0.15 -15.92
N GLU A 293 6.75 -0.56 -16.53
CA GLU A 293 6.82 -0.75 -17.98
C GLU A 293 5.86 -1.83 -18.50
N GLY A 294 5.11 -2.51 -17.63
CA GLY A 294 4.16 -3.55 -18.01
C GLY A 294 4.79 -4.86 -18.53
N ASN A 295 6.12 -4.99 -18.44
CA ASN A 295 6.87 -6.08 -19.09
C ASN A 295 7.18 -7.27 -18.17
N THR A 296 6.94 -7.14 -16.87
CA THR A 296 7.17 -8.19 -15.88
C THR A 296 5.98 -8.24 -14.94
N VAL A 297 5.50 -9.44 -14.67
CA VAL A 297 4.37 -9.68 -13.77
C VAL A 297 4.78 -10.65 -12.67
N TYR A 298 4.52 -10.26 -11.43
CA TYR A 298 4.61 -11.09 -10.24
C TYR A 298 3.20 -11.48 -9.83
N PHE A 299 2.95 -12.74 -9.52
CA PHE A 299 1.62 -13.18 -9.14
C PHE A 299 1.64 -14.41 -8.24
N THR A 300 0.61 -14.57 -7.42
CA THR A 300 0.46 -15.70 -6.50
C THR A 300 -0.32 -16.82 -7.17
N SER A 301 0.17 -18.06 -7.11
CA SER A 301 -0.48 -19.23 -7.71
C SER A 301 -0.13 -20.55 -7.02
N ASP A 302 -1.09 -21.47 -6.97
CA ASP A 302 -0.96 -22.86 -6.45
C ASP A 302 -0.58 -23.86 -7.57
N ARG A 303 0.05 -23.38 -8.63
CA ARG A 303 0.51 -24.23 -9.74
C ARG A 303 1.63 -25.16 -9.31
N LYS A 304 1.69 -26.32 -9.98
CA LYS A 304 2.73 -27.33 -9.74
C LYS A 304 4.13 -26.77 -10.01
N GLY A 305 5.09 -27.22 -9.21
CA GLY A 305 6.49 -26.79 -9.28
C GLY A 305 6.87 -25.68 -8.29
N GLY A 306 5.93 -25.30 -7.40
CA GLY A 306 6.20 -24.45 -6.25
C GLY A 306 6.86 -25.20 -5.08
N GLN A 307 7.18 -24.43 -4.04
CA GLN A 307 7.73 -24.87 -2.76
C GLN A 307 6.63 -25.29 -1.79
N GLY A 308 5.48 -24.59 -1.79
CA GLY A 308 4.38 -24.79 -0.86
C GLY A 308 3.01 -24.88 -1.55
N GLY A 309 1.99 -24.34 -0.88
CA GLY A 309 0.64 -24.25 -1.42
C GLY A 309 0.55 -23.13 -2.44
N PHE A 310 0.31 -21.91 -1.96
CA PHE A 310 0.41 -20.71 -2.78
C PHE A 310 1.83 -20.16 -2.79
N ASP A 311 2.39 -19.99 -3.99
CA ASP A 311 3.73 -19.45 -4.17
C ASP A 311 3.70 -18.17 -5.01
N ILE A 312 4.77 -17.38 -4.96
CA ILE A 312 4.99 -16.24 -5.84
C ILE A 312 5.76 -16.65 -7.09
N TRP A 313 5.20 -16.31 -8.24
CA TRP A 313 5.71 -16.60 -9.57
C TRP A 313 6.00 -15.30 -10.33
N VAL A 314 6.94 -15.35 -11.26
CA VAL A 314 7.28 -14.24 -12.16
C VAL A 314 7.20 -14.66 -13.62
N SER A 315 6.68 -13.80 -14.47
CA SER A 315 6.72 -13.95 -15.93
C SER A 315 7.13 -12.62 -16.58
N THR A 316 7.81 -12.71 -17.71
CA THR A 316 8.33 -11.55 -18.46
C THR A 316 7.83 -11.57 -19.89
N ILE A 317 7.66 -10.41 -20.50
CA ILE A 317 7.30 -10.31 -21.93
C ILE A 317 8.55 -10.56 -22.78
N ASN A 318 8.51 -11.60 -23.61
CA ASN A 318 9.48 -11.92 -24.64
C ASN A 318 8.78 -12.06 -26.00
N ASN A 319 9.24 -11.34 -27.02
CA ASN A 319 8.63 -11.36 -28.37
C ASN A 319 7.11 -11.15 -28.36
N ALA A 320 6.64 -10.14 -27.61
CA ALA A 320 5.22 -9.80 -27.45
C ALA A 320 4.35 -10.90 -26.82
N ARG A 321 4.95 -11.87 -26.12
CA ARG A 321 4.24 -12.91 -25.35
C ARG A 321 4.84 -13.04 -23.96
N TRP A 322 4.00 -13.38 -22.99
CA TRP A 322 4.47 -13.76 -21.66
C TRP A 322 5.28 -15.05 -21.72
N SER A 323 6.41 -15.08 -21.03
CA SER A 323 7.22 -16.28 -20.82
C SER A 323 6.48 -17.28 -19.93
N ASP A 324 6.91 -18.54 -19.95
CA ASP A 324 6.47 -19.49 -18.93
C ASP A 324 6.82 -18.96 -17.53
N PRO A 325 5.89 -19.05 -16.56
CA PRO A 325 6.15 -18.46 -15.25
C PRO A 325 7.16 -19.26 -14.45
N ILE A 326 8.05 -18.55 -13.77
CA ILE A 326 9.16 -19.10 -13.00
C ILE A 326 8.87 -18.85 -11.51
N ASN A 327 9.05 -19.87 -10.69
CA ASN A 327 8.93 -19.76 -9.24
C ASN A 327 10.08 -18.91 -8.68
N LEU A 328 9.83 -18.00 -7.74
CA LEU A 328 10.87 -17.15 -7.14
C LEU A 328 11.87 -17.90 -6.23
N GLY A 329 11.66 -19.19 -6.01
CA GLY A 329 12.59 -20.06 -5.31
C GLY A 329 12.56 -19.89 -3.78
N PRO A 330 13.38 -20.69 -3.07
CA PRO A 330 13.29 -20.87 -1.62
C PRO A 330 13.70 -19.64 -0.79
N ASN A 331 14.23 -18.59 -1.45
CA ASN A 331 14.51 -17.34 -0.78
C ASN A 331 13.22 -16.55 -0.51
N VAL A 332 12.23 -16.64 -1.39
CA VAL A 332 10.94 -15.92 -1.26
C VAL A 332 9.86 -16.90 -0.84
N ASN A 333 9.74 -18.00 -1.57
CA ASN A 333 8.72 -19.01 -1.34
C ASN A 333 9.18 -20.04 -0.30
N THR A 334 8.27 -20.51 0.53
CA THR A 334 8.54 -21.48 1.58
C THR A 334 7.67 -22.73 1.38
N PRO A 335 7.83 -23.78 2.20
CA PRO A 335 6.89 -24.91 2.17
C PRO A 335 5.45 -24.56 2.60
N LEU A 336 5.17 -23.33 3.00
CA LEU A 336 3.85 -22.80 3.39
C LEU A 336 3.36 -21.82 2.32
N ASP A 337 2.38 -20.97 2.65
CA ASP A 337 1.79 -20.06 1.67
C ASP A 337 2.46 -18.67 1.67
N GLU A 338 2.69 -18.14 0.47
CA GLU A 338 3.07 -16.77 0.17
C GLU A 338 2.04 -16.08 -0.73
N ALA A 339 1.74 -14.82 -0.43
CA ALA A 339 0.69 -14.06 -1.08
C ALA A 339 1.06 -12.58 -1.28
N THR A 340 0.23 -11.87 -2.04
CA THR A 340 0.25 -10.41 -2.20
C THR A 340 1.63 -9.84 -2.56
N PRO A 341 2.25 -10.29 -3.67
CA PRO A 341 3.50 -9.70 -4.14
C PRO A 341 3.26 -8.26 -4.58
N PHE A 342 4.05 -7.32 -4.07
CA PHE A 342 4.03 -5.92 -4.49
C PHE A 342 5.44 -5.35 -4.59
N LEU A 343 5.70 -4.61 -5.66
CA LEU A 343 6.95 -3.87 -5.82
C LEU A 343 6.86 -2.53 -5.10
N SER A 344 7.97 -2.08 -4.49
CA SER A 344 8.13 -0.67 -4.14
C SER A 344 8.02 0.21 -5.41
N PRO A 345 7.65 1.49 -5.30
CA PRO A 345 7.54 2.35 -6.49
C PRO A 345 8.83 2.55 -7.29
N ASP A 346 9.99 2.31 -6.68
CA ASP A 346 11.30 2.32 -7.33
C ASP A 346 11.74 0.93 -7.85
N GLU A 347 10.86 -0.08 -7.72
CA GLU A 347 11.01 -1.48 -8.16
C GLU A 347 12.24 -2.21 -7.59
N LYS A 348 12.85 -1.66 -6.52
CA LYS A 348 14.02 -2.27 -5.89
C LYS A 348 13.66 -3.35 -4.87
N TYR A 349 12.47 -3.25 -4.28
CA TYR A 349 12.04 -4.15 -3.21
C TYR A 349 10.76 -4.87 -3.63
N LEU A 350 10.72 -6.17 -3.35
CA LEU A 350 9.51 -6.97 -3.40
C LEU A 350 9.00 -7.16 -1.98
N PHE A 351 7.78 -6.68 -1.73
CA PHE A 351 6.98 -6.93 -0.54
C PHE A 351 6.05 -8.11 -0.80
N PHE A 352 5.81 -8.91 0.22
CA PHE A 352 4.89 -10.05 0.16
C PHE A 352 4.45 -10.47 1.56
N SER A 353 3.34 -11.18 1.65
CA SER A 353 2.88 -11.81 2.89
C SER A 353 3.26 -13.29 2.89
N SER A 354 3.69 -13.83 4.03
CA SER A 354 4.16 -15.22 4.13
C SER A 354 3.75 -15.86 5.46
N GLN A 355 3.36 -17.14 5.42
CA GLN A 355 3.19 -18.00 6.59
C GLN A 355 4.48 -18.70 7.04
N GLY A 356 5.52 -18.69 6.20
CA GLY A 356 6.84 -19.23 6.54
C GLY A 356 7.82 -18.19 7.08
N HIS A 357 9.10 -18.41 6.79
CA HIS A 357 10.22 -17.60 7.30
C HIS A 357 10.18 -17.48 8.84
N ASN A 358 10.57 -16.33 9.38
CA ASN A 358 10.44 -16.03 10.81
C ASN A 358 9.12 -15.29 11.11
N THR A 359 7.99 -15.73 10.54
CA THR A 359 6.66 -15.17 10.89
C THR A 359 6.44 -15.21 12.41
N MET A 360 5.67 -14.26 12.93
CA MET A 360 5.23 -14.18 14.31
C MET A 360 3.80 -14.67 14.53
N GLY A 361 3.13 -15.11 13.47
CA GLY A 361 1.72 -15.45 13.47
C GLY A 361 1.35 -16.28 12.25
N GLY A 362 0.15 -16.03 11.72
CA GLY A 362 -0.28 -16.53 10.42
C GLY A 362 0.52 -15.88 9.30
N PHE A 363 -0.11 -15.06 8.47
CA PHE A 363 0.61 -14.26 7.48
C PHE A 363 1.30 -13.05 8.12
N ASP A 364 2.59 -12.89 7.86
CA ASP A 364 3.34 -11.68 8.18
C ASP A 364 3.78 -10.98 6.89
N VAL A 365 3.92 -9.65 6.92
CA VAL A 365 4.52 -8.88 5.81
C VAL A 365 6.05 -8.98 5.86
N PHE A 366 6.63 -9.32 4.73
CA PHE A 366 8.05 -9.39 4.47
C PHE A 366 8.43 -8.51 3.29
N TYR A 367 9.73 -8.21 3.19
CA TYR A 367 10.30 -7.63 1.98
C TYR A 367 11.69 -8.19 1.68
N THR A 368 12.10 -8.14 0.42
CA THR A 368 13.45 -8.48 -0.01
C THR A 368 13.95 -7.49 -1.07
N ASN A 369 15.25 -7.27 -1.11
CA ASN A 369 15.88 -6.46 -2.15
C ASN A 369 16.07 -7.31 -3.41
N LEU A 370 15.51 -6.85 -4.53
CA LEU A 370 15.70 -7.47 -5.85
C LEU A 370 17.06 -7.12 -6.47
N GLN A 371 17.74 -6.09 -5.94
CA GLN A 371 19.08 -5.67 -6.35
C GLN A 371 20.13 -6.24 -5.39
N GLY A 372 20.78 -7.34 -5.79
CA GLY A 372 21.83 -8.01 -5.01
C GLY A 372 21.40 -9.38 -4.47
N SER A 373 22.08 -9.89 -3.45
CA SER A 373 21.70 -11.15 -2.81
C SER A 373 20.38 -10.97 -2.04
N PRO A 374 19.33 -11.75 -2.35
CA PRO A 374 18.06 -11.68 -1.64
C PRO A 374 18.27 -11.87 -0.13
N ASN A 375 17.68 -10.99 0.66
CA ASN A 375 17.67 -11.08 2.12
C ASN A 375 16.27 -10.70 2.58
N VAL A 376 15.43 -11.72 2.80
CA VAL A 376 14.07 -11.56 3.27
C VAL A 376 14.07 -11.03 4.70
N LYS A 377 13.31 -9.96 4.92
CA LYS A 377 13.17 -9.29 6.21
C LYS A 377 11.71 -9.19 6.58
N ASN A 378 11.39 -9.63 7.78
CA ASN A 378 10.11 -9.41 8.43
C ASN A 378 9.96 -7.90 8.74
N MET A 379 8.80 -7.32 8.47
CA MET A 379 8.53 -5.90 8.69
C MET A 379 8.38 -5.53 10.17
N GLY A 380 8.21 -6.51 11.05
CA GLY A 380 8.26 -6.36 12.49
C GLY A 380 6.95 -5.90 13.14
N TYR A 381 6.88 -6.06 14.46
CA TYR A 381 5.75 -5.65 15.28
C TYR A 381 5.80 -4.15 15.59
N PRO A 382 4.71 -3.37 15.54
CA PRO A 382 3.31 -3.81 15.45
C PRO A 382 2.71 -3.72 14.03
N LEU A 383 3.53 -3.65 12.97
CA LEU A 383 2.98 -3.78 11.62
C LEU A 383 2.48 -5.21 11.43
N ASN A 384 3.34 -6.19 11.70
CA ASN A 384 2.96 -7.59 11.86
C ASN A 384 2.46 -7.85 13.30
N THR A 385 1.53 -8.78 13.44
CA THR A 385 0.91 -9.22 14.68
C THR A 385 0.89 -10.75 14.71
N PRO A 386 0.48 -11.40 15.81
CA PRO A 386 0.29 -12.85 15.78
C PRO A 386 -0.86 -13.32 14.87
N GLY A 387 -1.56 -12.39 14.20
CA GLY A 387 -2.65 -12.65 13.28
C GLY A 387 -2.21 -12.82 11.83
N ASP A 388 -3.05 -12.31 10.92
CA ASP A 388 -2.83 -12.37 9.47
C ASP A 388 -2.70 -10.94 8.93
N GLU A 389 -1.49 -10.53 8.59
CA GLU A 389 -1.18 -9.34 7.83
C GLU A 389 -0.96 -9.67 6.35
N ILE A 390 -2.09 -9.72 5.65
CA ILE A 390 -2.15 -9.89 4.20
C ILE A 390 -2.42 -8.54 3.53
N PHE A 391 -1.88 -8.34 2.32
CA PHE A 391 -2.18 -7.18 1.47
C PHE A 391 -1.66 -5.83 2.03
N TYR A 392 -0.37 -5.76 2.31
CA TYR A 392 0.32 -4.48 2.50
C TYR A 392 0.77 -3.91 1.15
N PHE A 393 0.18 -2.79 0.72
CA PHE A 393 0.53 -2.13 -0.54
C PHE A 393 1.61 -1.04 -0.31
N PRO A 394 2.87 -1.24 -0.73
CA PRO A 394 3.96 -0.31 -0.44
C PRO A 394 3.87 0.96 -1.31
N THR A 395 4.03 2.13 -0.69
CA THR A 395 4.26 3.42 -1.36
C THR A 395 5.70 3.92 -1.19
N SER A 396 6.48 3.28 -0.32
CA SER A 396 7.94 3.39 -0.24
C SER A 396 8.48 2.17 0.53
N LEU A 397 9.77 2.19 0.89
CA LEU A 397 10.32 1.18 1.80
C LEU A 397 9.75 1.30 3.23
N THR A 398 9.28 2.49 3.62
CA THR A 398 8.83 2.81 4.98
C THR A 398 7.40 3.33 5.01
N SER A 399 6.62 3.18 3.95
CA SER A 399 5.24 3.62 3.90
C SER A 399 4.40 2.77 2.96
N GLY A 400 3.10 2.68 3.23
CA GLY A 400 2.17 1.92 2.41
C GLY A 400 0.74 2.03 2.89
N TYR A 401 -0.14 1.20 2.34
CA TYR A 401 -1.52 1.05 2.77
C TYR A 401 -1.78 -0.38 3.24
N THR A 402 -2.62 -0.52 4.25
CA THR A 402 -3.09 -1.82 4.74
C THR A 402 -4.58 -1.73 5.07
N SER A 403 -5.16 -2.85 5.48
CA SER A 403 -6.50 -2.87 6.05
C SER A 403 -6.53 -3.71 7.31
N ASN A 404 -6.95 -3.10 8.41
CA ASN A 404 -6.89 -3.74 9.72
C ASN A 404 -8.14 -3.42 10.56
N PHE A 405 -8.57 -4.42 11.34
CA PHE A 405 -9.61 -4.22 12.34
C PHE A 405 -9.08 -3.41 13.52
N SER A 406 -9.95 -2.57 14.08
CA SER A 406 -9.73 -1.91 15.35
C SER A 406 -11.06 -1.69 16.07
N PRO A 407 -11.11 -1.92 17.39
CA PRO A 407 -12.31 -1.63 18.18
C PRO A 407 -12.78 -0.17 18.10
N ASP A 408 -11.84 0.76 17.88
CA ASP A 408 -12.10 2.20 17.73
C ASP A 408 -12.25 2.62 16.26
N GLY A 409 -12.33 1.65 15.34
CA GLY A 409 -12.46 1.85 13.90
C GLY A 409 -13.89 2.21 13.46
N PHE A 410 -14.07 2.37 12.15
CA PHE A 410 -15.37 2.67 11.55
C PHE A 410 -16.23 1.42 11.32
N GLY A 411 -15.60 0.26 11.25
CA GLY A 411 -16.27 -1.01 11.00
C GLY A 411 -15.38 -2.21 11.25
N LYS A 412 -15.44 -3.17 10.33
CA LYS A 412 -14.62 -4.38 10.41
C LYS A 412 -13.19 -4.04 9.97
N LEU A 413 -12.83 -4.29 8.72
CA LEU A 413 -11.54 -3.82 8.19
C LEU A 413 -11.66 -2.36 7.78
N ASP A 414 -10.73 -1.54 8.27
CA ASP A 414 -10.53 -0.16 7.86
C ASP A 414 -9.24 -0.02 7.06
N ILE A 415 -9.29 0.76 5.98
CA ILE A 415 -8.12 1.18 5.22
C ILE A 415 -7.33 2.20 6.04
N ALA A 416 -6.04 1.93 6.20
CA ALA A 416 -5.10 2.81 6.85
C ALA A 416 -3.85 3.02 6.00
N GLU A 417 -3.37 4.25 5.97
CA GLU A 417 -2.00 4.55 5.56
C GLU A 417 -1.06 4.23 6.71
N VAL A 418 0.04 3.57 6.40
CA VAL A 418 1.05 3.12 7.34
C VAL A 418 2.34 3.87 7.07
N GLU A 419 2.93 4.42 8.12
CA GLU A 419 4.28 4.97 8.10
C GLU A 419 5.15 4.25 9.12
N ILE A 420 6.25 3.67 8.67
CA ILE A 420 7.26 3.03 9.50
C ILE A 420 8.26 4.08 9.93
N ILE A 421 8.28 4.32 11.23
CA ILE A 421 9.18 5.24 11.88
C ILE A 421 10.42 4.46 12.32
N PRO A 422 11.60 4.74 11.73
CA PRO A 422 12.82 4.05 12.14
C PRO A 422 13.14 4.37 13.60
N LEU A 423 13.32 3.33 14.41
CA LEU A 423 13.93 3.49 15.72
C LEU A 423 15.44 3.64 15.53
N VAL A 424 16.01 4.62 16.22
CA VAL A 424 17.46 4.84 16.25
C VAL A 424 18.01 4.50 17.61
N ASP A 425 19.25 4.02 17.64
CA ASP A 425 19.97 3.81 18.89
C ASP A 425 20.53 5.15 19.38
N ALA A 426 20.14 5.56 20.57
CA ALA A 426 20.67 6.72 21.26
C ALA A 426 21.62 6.28 22.38
N LYS A 427 22.91 6.55 22.21
CA LYS A 427 23.93 6.29 23.23
C LYS A 427 24.12 7.51 24.12
N LEU A 428 23.79 7.34 25.39
CA LEU A 428 23.95 8.34 26.43
C LEU A 428 25.23 8.05 27.21
N ASN A 429 26.26 8.85 26.98
CA ASN A 429 27.52 8.78 27.71
C ASN A 429 27.39 9.57 29.00
N ILE A 430 27.26 8.88 30.13
CA ILE A 430 27.13 9.53 31.43
C ILE A 430 28.50 9.68 32.07
N LEU A 431 28.92 10.94 32.17
CA LEU A 431 30.22 11.33 32.69
C LEU A 431 30.06 11.92 34.10
N LEU A 432 31.07 11.74 34.91
CA LEU A 432 31.18 12.32 36.25
C LEU A 432 32.32 13.33 36.26
N ALA A 433 32.09 14.49 36.88
CA ALA A 433 33.17 15.42 37.22
C ALA A 433 34.23 14.72 38.08
N ASP A 434 35.50 15.14 38.00
CA ASP A 434 36.61 14.40 38.63
C ASP A 434 36.46 14.23 40.15
N ASN A 435 35.79 15.18 40.81
CA ASN A 435 35.54 15.17 42.26
C ASN A 435 34.20 14.51 42.66
N ALA A 436 33.50 13.87 41.73
CA ALA A 436 32.21 13.25 41.97
C ALA A 436 32.35 11.91 42.72
N PRO A 437 31.49 11.64 43.73
CA PRO A 437 31.49 10.35 44.44
C PRO A 437 31.08 9.19 43.50
N GLN A 438 32.00 8.25 43.28
CA GLN A 438 31.82 7.12 42.36
C GLN A 438 30.91 6.02 42.90
N ASP A 439 30.70 6.00 44.21
CA ASP A 439 29.95 4.98 44.93
C ASP A 439 28.44 5.26 45.01
N LYS A 440 28.02 6.48 44.63
CA LYS A 440 26.63 6.92 44.68
C LYS A 440 25.85 6.61 43.41
N TYR A 441 24.55 6.45 43.60
CA TYR A 441 23.58 6.22 42.53
C TYR A 441 22.88 7.51 42.15
N TYR A 442 22.47 7.58 40.89
CA TYR A 442 21.62 8.63 40.35
C TYR A 442 20.69 8.03 39.29
N ASN A 443 19.53 8.64 39.12
CA ASN A 443 18.55 8.24 38.13
C ASN A 443 18.74 9.07 36.88
N VAL A 444 18.91 8.40 35.75
CA VAL A 444 18.88 9.01 34.42
C VAL A 444 17.50 8.78 33.83
N THR A 445 16.81 9.85 33.49
CA THR A 445 15.49 9.85 32.89
C THR A 445 15.58 10.47 31.50
N VAL A 446 15.02 9.79 30.51
CA VAL A 446 14.92 10.28 29.13
C VAL A 446 13.45 10.58 28.85
N THR A 447 13.16 11.81 28.48
CA THR A 447 11.81 12.29 28.24
C THR A 447 11.71 12.88 26.85
N ASN A 448 10.69 12.51 26.08
CA ASN A 448 10.37 13.17 24.82
C ASN A 448 9.88 14.60 25.13
N SER A 449 10.60 15.58 24.60
CA SER A 449 10.39 17.00 24.87
C SER A 449 9.09 17.54 24.27
N THR A 450 8.51 16.85 23.28
CA THR A 450 7.31 17.31 22.58
C THR A 450 6.03 16.95 23.33
N ASN A 451 5.94 15.71 23.82
CA ASN A 451 4.73 15.18 24.46
C ASN A 451 4.90 14.92 25.97
N GLY A 452 6.12 15.06 26.53
CA GLY A 452 6.42 14.82 27.94
C GLY A 452 6.51 13.33 28.31
N GLU A 453 6.46 12.42 27.36
CA GLU A 453 6.50 10.98 27.59
C GLU A 453 7.89 10.54 28.07
N THR A 454 7.94 9.76 29.15
CA THR A 454 9.21 9.20 29.64
C THR A 454 9.54 7.91 28.90
N MET A 455 10.64 7.94 28.13
CA MET A 455 11.10 6.79 27.35
C MET A 455 11.80 5.74 28.22
N GLU A 456 12.64 6.19 29.14
CA GLU A 456 13.37 5.31 30.06
C GLU A 456 13.70 6.05 31.35
N THR A 457 13.68 5.36 32.48
CA THR A 457 14.29 5.81 33.73
C THR A 457 15.14 4.69 34.30
N LYS A 458 16.43 4.97 34.55
CA LYS A 458 17.38 3.97 35.00
C LYS A 458 18.26 4.50 36.12
N SER A 459 18.32 3.74 37.22
CA SER A 459 19.25 3.99 38.30
C SER A 459 20.62 3.43 37.94
N VAL A 460 21.64 4.26 38.00
CA VAL A 460 23.01 3.92 37.61
C VAL A 460 24.02 4.43 38.62
N LYS A 461 25.23 3.86 38.59
CA LYS A 461 26.33 4.15 39.51
C LYS A 461 27.58 4.52 38.71
N GLY A 462 28.36 5.48 39.20
CA GLY A 462 29.64 5.84 38.61
C GLY A 462 29.51 6.39 37.18
N LYS A 463 30.59 6.38 36.39
CA LYS A 463 30.54 6.66 34.95
C LYS A 463 29.93 5.45 34.22
N THR A 464 29.02 5.68 33.28
CA THR A 464 28.35 4.59 32.55
C THR A 464 27.90 5.02 31.16
N GLN A 465 27.50 4.06 30.33
CA GLN A 465 26.85 4.30 29.05
C GLN A 465 25.49 3.61 29.05
N LEU A 466 24.46 4.34 28.64
CA LEU A 466 23.12 3.80 28.42
C LEU A 466 22.81 3.81 26.93
N ASN A 467 22.24 2.73 26.43
CA ASN A 467 21.75 2.64 25.06
C ASN A 467 20.23 2.53 25.12
N ILE A 468 19.55 3.47 24.47
CA ILE A 468 18.09 3.51 24.41
C ILE A 468 17.66 3.48 22.94
N LYS A 469 16.49 2.92 22.65
CA LYS A 469 15.88 3.03 21.32
C LYS A 469 14.83 4.13 21.33
N VAL A 470 14.95 5.09 20.44
CA VAL A 470 14.03 6.24 20.35
C VAL A 470 13.57 6.46 18.91
N LYS A 471 12.39 7.05 18.76
CA LYS A 471 11.87 7.54 17.47
C LYS A 471 12.58 8.85 17.09
N PRO A 472 12.40 9.37 15.86
CA PRO A 472 12.66 10.76 15.56
C PRO A 472 11.92 11.70 16.51
N GLY A 473 12.58 12.78 16.92
CA GLY A 473 12.06 13.70 17.90
C GLY A 473 13.15 14.37 18.74
N GLU A 474 12.70 15.24 19.64
CA GLU A 474 13.55 15.93 20.60
C GLU A 474 13.37 15.31 21.97
N TYR A 475 14.49 15.05 22.65
CA TYR A 475 14.54 14.38 23.93
C TYR A 475 15.31 15.22 24.93
N THR A 476 14.82 15.29 26.16
CA THR A 476 15.54 15.79 27.32
C THR A 476 16.01 14.61 28.15
N ILE A 477 17.32 14.55 28.41
CA ILE A 477 17.91 13.59 29.33
C ILE A 477 18.24 14.33 30.61
N THR A 478 17.67 13.89 31.72
CA THR A 478 17.90 14.46 33.06
C THR A 478 18.57 13.41 33.94
N ALA A 479 19.62 13.80 34.66
CA ALA A 479 20.20 12.97 35.72
C ALA A 479 20.03 13.65 37.08
N GLN A 480 19.51 12.91 38.05
CA GLN A 480 19.24 13.39 39.40
C GLN A 480 19.56 12.31 40.44
N GLY A 481 20.27 12.67 41.50
CA GLY A 481 20.63 11.73 42.58
C GLY A 481 21.13 12.44 43.83
N ASP A 482 21.21 11.70 44.94
CA ASP A 482 21.62 12.25 46.22
C ASP A 482 23.09 12.68 46.22
N GLY A 483 23.34 13.95 46.54
CA GLY A 483 24.67 14.56 46.49
C GLY A 483 25.10 15.04 45.10
N PHE A 484 24.24 14.97 44.09
CA PHE A 484 24.47 15.52 42.75
C PHE A 484 23.48 16.63 42.40
N GLU A 485 23.93 17.61 41.63
CA GLU A 485 23.03 18.59 41.02
C GLU A 485 22.16 17.91 39.95
N GLU A 486 20.94 18.41 39.78
CA GLU A 486 20.14 17.99 38.63
C GLU A 486 20.81 18.53 37.37
N THR A 487 21.17 17.64 36.47
CA THR A 487 21.82 17.98 35.20
C THR A 487 20.93 17.52 34.07
N LYS A 488 20.87 18.32 33.00
CA LYS A 488 20.08 17.99 31.82
C LYS A 488 20.82 18.29 30.54
N THR A 489 20.55 17.50 29.52
CA THR A 489 21.01 17.71 28.14
C THR A 489 19.90 17.35 27.16
N SER A 490 20.03 17.80 25.91
CA SER A 490 19.06 17.53 24.86
C SER A 490 19.66 16.64 23.77
N LEU A 491 18.86 15.73 23.24
CA LEU A 491 19.18 14.92 22.08
C LEU A 491 18.11 15.13 21.02
N LYS A 492 18.53 15.53 19.81
CA LYS A 492 17.64 15.68 18.66
C LYS A 492 17.91 14.58 17.66
N ILE A 493 16.86 13.82 17.34
CA ILE A 493 16.85 12.84 16.27
C ILE A 493 16.03 13.45 15.11
N PRO A 494 16.60 13.63 13.91
CA PRO A 494 15.89 14.19 12.78
C PRO A 494 14.78 13.24 12.29
N ASP A 495 13.70 13.81 11.76
CA ASP A 495 12.52 13.09 11.23
C ASP A 495 12.88 11.96 10.25
N ARG A 496 13.97 12.16 9.50
CA ARG A 496 14.61 11.14 8.66
C ARG A 496 16.03 10.91 9.17
N PRO A 497 16.24 9.91 10.04
CA PRO A 497 17.56 9.59 10.55
C PRO A 497 18.56 9.27 9.44
N ASP A 498 19.68 9.98 9.42
CA ASP A 498 20.81 9.72 8.51
C ASP A 498 21.82 8.73 9.09
N LYS A 499 21.67 8.39 10.38
CA LYS A 499 22.53 7.51 11.15
C LYS A 499 21.69 6.47 11.88
N ALA A 500 22.23 5.26 12.00
CA ALA A 500 21.68 4.22 12.86
C ALA A 500 21.83 4.56 14.35
N GLU A 501 22.78 5.43 14.68
CA GLU A 501 23.15 5.76 16.05
C GLU A 501 23.42 7.25 16.24
N TYR A 502 22.90 7.80 17.34
CA TYR A 502 23.16 9.14 17.81
C TYR A 502 23.76 9.09 19.21
N GLN A 503 24.74 9.94 19.50
CA GLN A 503 25.40 9.97 20.79
C GLN A 503 25.26 11.34 21.44
N VAL A 504 25.06 11.35 22.76
CA VAL A 504 25.07 12.56 23.58
C VAL A 504 25.76 12.26 24.90
N SER A 505 26.49 13.24 25.43
CA SER A 505 27.13 13.13 26.73
C SER A 505 26.40 14.01 27.75
N LEU A 506 26.22 13.49 28.95
CA LEU A 506 25.70 14.22 30.10
C LEU A 506 26.76 14.19 31.21
N MET A 507 27.19 15.36 31.67
CA MET A 507 28.14 15.49 32.77
C MET A 507 27.39 15.78 34.07
N ILE A 508 27.62 14.95 35.09
CA ILE A 508 26.98 15.08 36.40
C ILE A 508 27.96 15.71 37.38
N ASN A 509 27.49 16.75 38.06
CA ASN A 509 28.25 17.53 39.02
C ASN A 509 27.78 17.24 40.46
N PRO A 510 28.70 17.09 41.43
CA PRO A 510 28.32 17.00 42.84
C PRO A 510 27.71 18.33 43.32
N LYS A 511 26.72 18.27 44.23
CA LYS A 511 26.20 19.50 44.86
C LYS A 511 27.33 20.17 45.63
N ILE A 512 27.53 21.46 45.38
CA ILE A 512 28.47 22.26 46.17
C ILE A 512 27.93 22.34 47.60
N VAL A 513 28.59 21.64 48.54
CA VAL A 513 28.35 21.86 49.96
C VAL A 513 29.04 23.17 50.30
N GLN A 514 28.28 24.26 50.42
CA GLN A 514 28.79 25.47 51.05
C GLN A 514 29.11 25.10 52.50
N GLN A 515 30.39 24.96 52.82
CA GLN A 515 30.80 25.00 54.22
C GLN A 515 30.45 26.39 54.75
N PRO A 516 29.81 26.51 55.93
CA PRO A 516 29.62 27.81 56.55
C PRO A 516 31.01 28.42 56.75
N VAL A 517 31.28 29.50 56.01
CA VAL A 517 32.47 30.32 56.26
C VAL A 517 32.33 30.82 57.69
N ALA A 518 33.28 30.44 58.55
CA ALA A 518 33.36 30.99 59.89
C ALA A 518 33.31 32.52 59.80
N GLN A 519 32.33 33.14 60.46
CA GLN A 519 32.25 34.58 60.58
C GLN A 519 33.55 35.09 61.22
N LEU A 520 34.42 35.70 60.40
CA LEU A 520 35.50 36.52 60.92
C LEU A 520 34.88 37.83 61.37
N GLU A 521 35.15 38.20 62.63
CA GLU A 521 34.67 39.41 63.27
C GLU A 521 35.03 40.67 62.46
N PRO A 522 34.15 41.68 62.42
CA PRO A 522 34.38 42.90 61.67
C PRO A 522 35.52 43.74 62.29
N PRO A 523 36.43 44.31 61.50
CA PRO A 523 37.39 45.29 61.99
C PRO A 523 36.69 46.59 62.39
N LYS A 524 37.17 47.20 63.47
CA LYS A 524 36.71 48.47 64.04
C LYS A 524 36.80 49.63 63.04
N GLU A 525 35.79 50.49 63.09
CA GLU A 525 35.73 51.80 62.44
C GLU A 525 36.88 52.71 62.89
N GLU A 526 37.56 53.33 61.93
CA GLU A 526 38.23 54.62 62.11
C GLU A 526 38.03 55.52 60.87
N THR A 527 38.23 56.80 61.12
CA THR A 527 37.46 57.95 60.63
C THR A 527 37.82 58.52 59.25
N LYS A 528 36.82 59.15 58.62
CA LYS A 528 36.89 60.04 57.44
C LYS A 528 37.90 61.18 57.60
N PRO A 529 38.46 61.65 56.46
CA PRO A 529 38.32 63.06 56.12
C PRO A 529 37.61 63.30 54.76
N GLU A 530 36.79 64.34 54.73
CA GLU A 530 36.31 65.11 53.57
C GLU A 530 37.50 65.73 52.78
N THR A 531 37.48 66.22 51.54
CA THR A 531 36.58 66.31 50.36
C THR A 531 37.39 67.02 49.25
N LEU A 532 36.96 66.88 47.97
CA LEU A 532 36.94 67.87 46.84
C LEU A 532 37.61 67.34 45.56
N PRO A 533 37.20 67.79 44.35
CA PRO A 533 35.84 67.98 43.85
C PRO A 533 35.58 67.23 42.51
N GLU A 534 34.31 67.22 42.09
CA GLU A 534 33.80 66.60 40.87
C GLU A 534 34.49 67.06 39.57
N ALA A 535 34.74 66.11 38.67
CA ALA A 535 35.02 66.36 37.26
C ALA A 535 33.96 65.70 36.37
N LYS A 536 33.44 66.53 35.45
CA LYS A 536 32.37 66.29 34.48
C LYS A 536 32.80 65.41 33.30
N PRO A 537 31.82 64.86 32.54
CA PRO A 537 31.98 63.72 31.65
C PRO A 537 32.50 64.09 30.24
N ILE A 538 33.16 63.14 29.58
CA ILE A 538 33.54 63.24 28.16
C ILE A 538 32.70 62.26 27.33
N GLU A 539 32.02 62.85 26.34
CA GLU A 539 31.11 62.28 25.36
C GLU A 539 31.78 61.31 24.38
N LYS A 540 31.00 60.34 23.86
CA LYS A 540 31.23 59.71 22.55
C LYS A 540 30.17 60.20 21.56
N PRO A 541 30.50 60.32 20.25
CA PRO A 541 29.73 61.15 19.32
C PRO A 541 28.43 60.48 18.86
N LYS A 542 27.37 61.29 18.78
CA LYS A 542 26.16 61.03 18.00
C LYS A 542 26.44 61.19 16.51
N VAL A 543 25.90 60.30 15.70
CA VAL A 543 25.62 60.56 14.29
C VAL A 543 24.10 60.58 14.13
N GLU A 544 23.62 61.67 13.54
CA GLU A 544 22.23 62.07 13.41
C GLU A 544 21.51 61.34 12.27
N GLU A 545 20.25 60.96 12.52
CA GLU A 545 19.25 60.69 11.49
C GLU A 545 18.62 62.01 11.03
N PRO A 546 18.35 62.20 9.72
CA PRO A 546 17.35 63.14 9.27
C PRO A 546 15.97 62.47 9.15
N LYS A 547 15.01 63.15 9.76
CA LYS A 547 13.55 62.95 9.75
C LYS A 547 12.95 62.97 8.34
N TYR A 548 11.80 62.33 8.15
CA TYR A 548 10.62 62.94 7.51
C TYR A 548 9.31 62.24 7.92
N GLU A 549 8.32 63.02 8.35
CA GLU A 549 6.92 62.61 8.57
C GLU A 549 6.00 63.14 7.45
N THR A 550 5.12 62.24 6.99
CA THR A 550 3.73 62.41 6.49
C THR A 550 3.35 63.46 5.43
N ARG A 551 2.80 63.03 4.28
CA ARG A 551 1.35 62.84 3.95
C ARG A 551 1.01 63.09 2.46
N THR A 552 0.38 62.09 1.81
CA THR A 552 -0.61 62.10 0.70
C THR A 552 -0.34 62.83 -0.65
N ALA A 553 -0.29 62.08 -1.77
CA ALA A 553 -1.40 61.83 -2.73
C ALA A 553 -0.94 61.46 -4.17
N LYS A 554 -1.55 60.38 -4.71
CA LYS A 554 -1.74 59.93 -6.11
C LYS A 554 -0.57 59.92 -7.11
N ALA A 555 -0.13 58.70 -7.46
CA ALA A 555 0.21 58.32 -8.84
C ALA A 555 -0.32 56.91 -9.12
N ILE A 556 -0.96 56.74 -10.27
CA ILE A 556 -1.55 55.49 -10.76
C ILE A 556 -0.42 54.57 -11.25
N PRO A 557 -0.33 53.30 -10.83
CA PRO A 557 0.56 52.34 -11.47
C PRO A 557 -0.01 51.95 -12.85
N PRO A 558 0.83 51.81 -13.90
CA PRO A 558 0.36 51.26 -15.16
C PRO A 558 -0.16 49.84 -14.92
N THR A 559 -1.34 49.57 -15.44
CA THR A 559 -1.94 48.23 -15.44
C THR A 559 -0.91 47.25 -16.00
N PRO A 560 -0.57 46.16 -15.28
CA PRO A 560 0.16 45.05 -15.90
C PRO A 560 -0.61 44.63 -17.16
N PRO A 561 0.03 44.35 -18.30
CA PRO A 561 -0.70 43.76 -19.42
C PRO A 561 -1.40 42.53 -18.87
N GLN A 562 -2.73 42.49 -19.00
CA GLN A 562 -3.47 41.28 -18.68
C GLN A 562 -2.77 40.14 -19.44
N PRO A 563 -2.52 38.98 -18.81
CA PRO A 563 -2.17 37.81 -19.59
C PRO A 563 -3.31 37.63 -20.57
N SER A 564 -3.03 37.87 -21.86
CA SER A 564 -3.97 37.50 -22.92
C SER A 564 -4.29 36.04 -22.66
N ALA A 565 -5.57 35.74 -22.44
CA ALA A 565 -6.03 34.37 -22.25
C ALA A 565 -5.35 33.51 -23.31
N PRO A 566 -4.75 32.35 -22.94
CA PRO A 566 -4.13 31.48 -23.93
C PRO A 566 -5.14 31.25 -25.03
N ILE A 567 -4.79 31.64 -26.26
CA ILE A 567 -5.66 31.42 -27.42
C ILE A 567 -5.99 29.93 -27.38
N PRO A 568 -7.28 29.54 -27.29
CA PRO A 568 -7.65 28.14 -27.27
C PRO A 568 -7.03 27.48 -28.49
N ARG A 569 -6.18 26.47 -28.29
CA ARG A 569 -5.59 25.74 -29.40
C ARG A 569 -6.74 25.13 -30.19
N MET A 570 -6.81 25.41 -31.49
CA MET A 570 -7.78 24.75 -32.34
C MET A 570 -7.39 23.29 -32.43
N ASP A 571 -8.27 22.44 -31.88
CA ASP A 571 -8.16 21.00 -32.02
C ASP A 571 -8.57 20.61 -33.44
N PHE A 572 -7.66 19.95 -34.15
CA PHE A 572 -7.91 19.40 -35.47
C PHE A 572 -8.28 17.91 -35.41
N ASP A 573 -8.40 17.35 -34.20
CA ASP A 573 -8.88 15.99 -33.96
C ASP A 573 -10.42 15.95 -34.14
N LYS A 574 -10.86 15.76 -35.38
CA LYS A 574 -12.27 15.51 -35.71
C LYS A 574 -12.63 14.10 -35.28
N THR A 575 -12.86 13.90 -33.99
CA THR A 575 -13.69 12.79 -33.51
C THR A 575 -15.17 13.09 -33.81
N SER A 576 -15.53 13.15 -35.10
CA SER A 576 -16.92 13.16 -35.53
C SER A 576 -17.24 11.87 -36.28
N ALA A 577 -18.19 11.13 -35.73
CA ALA A 577 -19.14 10.21 -36.35
C ALA A 577 -18.77 9.64 -37.74
N THR A 578 -18.79 8.32 -37.81
CA THR A 578 -18.65 7.45 -39.01
C THR A 578 -17.23 7.19 -39.51
N ALA A 579 -16.48 6.38 -38.76
CA ALA A 579 -15.36 5.63 -39.29
C ALA A 579 -15.60 4.14 -39.05
N THR A 580 -15.97 3.45 -40.12
CA THR A 580 -15.84 2.00 -40.31
C THR A 580 -14.46 1.54 -39.83
N LEU A 581 -14.33 0.37 -39.18
CA LEU A 581 -13.08 -0.19 -38.63
C LEU A 581 -11.86 0.22 -39.47
N ALA A 582 -11.16 1.29 -39.05
CA ALA A 582 -9.93 1.70 -39.69
C ALA A 582 -8.86 0.65 -39.35
N LYS A 583 -8.19 0.15 -40.37
CA LYS A 583 -7.09 -0.81 -40.25
C LYS A 583 -6.02 -0.21 -39.33
N ALA A 584 -5.64 -0.92 -38.28
CA ALA A 584 -4.62 -0.46 -37.34
C ALA A 584 -3.30 -0.17 -38.07
N THR A 585 -2.64 0.92 -37.71
CA THR A 585 -1.32 1.26 -38.24
C THR A 585 -0.28 1.30 -37.15
N TYR A 586 0.97 1.37 -37.54
CA TYR A 586 2.11 1.21 -36.66
C TYR A 586 3.15 2.30 -36.93
N SER A 587 3.77 2.79 -35.86
CA SER A 587 4.89 3.75 -35.90
C SER A 587 5.92 3.36 -34.85
N VAL A 588 7.21 3.68 -35.01
CA VAL A 588 8.22 3.45 -33.96
C VAL A 588 8.31 4.68 -33.07
N GLN A 589 8.02 4.57 -31.77
CA GLN A 589 8.23 5.65 -30.81
C GLN A 589 9.69 5.68 -30.36
N LEU A 590 10.32 6.84 -30.54
CA LEU A 590 11.73 7.08 -30.24
C LEU A 590 11.94 7.60 -28.80
N MET A 591 11.05 8.48 -28.34
CA MET A 591 11.19 9.16 -27.06
C MET A 591 9.87 9.81 -26.64
N ALA A 592 9.67 9.99 -25.33
CA ALA A 592 8.72 10.94 -24.76
C ALA A 592 9.48 11.85 -23.77
N SER A 593 9.22 13.16 -23.80
CA SER A 593 9.90 14.10 -22.90
C SER A 593 8.95 15.20 -22.45
N LEU A 594 9.06 15.65 -21.20
CA LEU A 594 8.35 16.82 -20.65
C LEU A 594 8.82 18.14 -21.28
N HIS A 595 10.01 18.14 -21.87
CA HIS A 595 10.59 19.30 -22.52
C HIS A 595 10.89 18.99 -23.99
N PRO A 596 10.70 19.95 -24.90
CA PRO A 596 11.03 19.73 -26.31
C PRO A 596 12.53 19.49 -26.44
N VAL A 597 12.89 18.51 -27.26
CA VAL A 597 14.26 18.14 -27.59
C VAL A 597 14.53 18.57 -29.02
N ASP A 598 15.70 19.14 -29.25
CA ASP A 598 16.08 19.62 -30.56
C ASP A 598 16.09 18.48 -31.59
N TYR A 599 15.57 18.73 -32.78
CA TYR A 599 15.42 17.68 -33.81
C TYR A 599 16.75 17.11 -34.29
N SER A 600 17.84 17.89 -34.24
CA SER A 600 19.20 17.41 -34.58
C SER A 600 19.71 16.35 -33.60
N TYR A 601 19.09 16.21 -32.43
CA TYR A 601 19.32 15.10 -31.50
C TYR A 601 19.05 13.75 -32.16
N PHE A 602 17.99 13.69 -32.97
CA PHE A 602 17.58 12.49 -33.63
C PHE A 602 18.28 12.41 -34.98
N LYS A 603 19.29 11.56 -35.09
CA LYS A 603 20.06 11.32 -36.33
C LYS A 603 19.28 10.46 -37.33
N ILE A 604 17.97 10.66 -37.40
CA ILE A 604 17.00 9.90 -38.21
C ILE A 604 16.07 10.91 -38.89
N ASP A 605 15.78 10.70 -40.17
CA ASP A 605 14.89 11.57 -40.94
C ASP A 605 13.40 11.30 -40.62
N SER A 606 12.53 12.28 -40.90
CA SER A 606 11.06 12.15 -40.84
C SER A 606 10.46 11.82 -39.45
N ILE A 607 10.77 12.65 -38.44
CA ILE A 607 10.25 12.48 -37.08
C ILE A 607 8.90 13.17 -36.91
N SER A 608 7.88 12.42 -36.53
CA SER A 608 6.63 12.97 -36.03
C SER A 608 6.78 13.36 -34.56
N VAL A 609 6.32 14.56 -34.19
CA VAL A 609 6.16 14.96 -32.78
C VAL A 609 4.70 15.16 -32.49
N THR A 610 4.24 14.66 -31.34
CA THR A 610 2.89 14.90 -30.84
C THR A 610 2.99 15.37 -29.41
N ILE A 611 2.28 16.45 -29.08
CA ILE A 611 2.10 16.86 -27.69
C ILE A 611 0.84 16.18 -27.20
N SER A 612 1.00 15.21 -26.31
CA SER A 612 -0.15 14.52 -25.76
C SER A 612 -0.86 15.36 -24.69
N PRO A 613 -2.12 15.01 -24.35
CA PRO A 613 -2.88 15.70 -23.31
C PRO A 613 -2.21 15.72 -21.93
N ASP A 614 -1.29 14.77 -21.67
CA ASP A 614 -0.44 14.69 -20.47
C ASP A 614 0.76 15.66 -20.48
N GLY A 615 0.90 16.49 -21.51
CA GLY A 615 1.96 17.50 -21.63
C GLY A 615 3.30 16.99 -22.19
N TYR A 616 3.42 15.69 -22.50
CA TYR A 616 4.67 15.13 -23.05
C TYR A 616 4.77 15.32 -24.57
N TYR A 617 5.98 15.66 -25.02
CA TYR A 617 6.41 15.63 -26.41
C TYR A 617 6.82 14.21 -26.77
N ARG A 618 6.03 13.54 -27.61
CA ARG A 618 6.30 12.19 -28.09
C ARG A 618 6.87 12.23 -29.50
N TYR A 619 8.05 11.64 -29.70
CA TYR A 619 8.80 11.60 -30.95
C TYR A 619 8.65 10.20 -31.56
N SER A 620 8.25 10.10 -32.82
CA SER A 620 8.02 8.82 -33.51
C SER A 620 8.52 8.88 -34.95
N VAL A 621 8.80 7.72 -35.55
CA VAL A 621 9.20 7.60 -36.95
C VAL A 621 8.40 6.51 -37.65
N GLY A 622 8.06 6.76 -38.92
CA GLY A 622 7.32 5.85 -39.78
C GLY A 622 5.84 5.73 -39.44
N TYR A 623 5.05 5.43 -40.47
CA TYR A 623 3.65 5.02 -40.38
C TYR A 623 3.42 3.96 -41.46
N THR A 624 2.97 2.77 -41.07
CA THR A 624 2.58 1.70 -42.01
C THR A 624 1.42 0.90 -41.45
N ASP A 625 0.55 0.37 -42.31
CA ASP A 625 -0.49 -0.58 -41.94
C ASP A 625 -0.01 -2.05 -42.05
N ASN A 626 1.29 -2.25 -42.29
CA ASN A 626 1.96 -3.53 -42.45
C ASN A 626 2.91 -3.82 -41.27
N LEU A 627 2.64 -4.91 -40.55
CA LEU A 627 3.43 -5.34 -39.39
C LEU A 627 4.89 -5.70 -39.75
N GLN A 628 5.12 -6.29 -40.90
CA GLN A 628 6.48 -6.70 -41.30
C GLN A 628 7.35 -5.46 -41.61
N GLU A 629 6.77 -4.46 -42.25
CA GLU A 629 7.47 -3.20 -42.55
C GLU A 629 7.83 -2.43 -41.29
N ILE A 630 6.96 -2.42 -40.26
CA ILE A 630 7.28 -1.72 -39.02
C ILE A 630 8.31 -2.47 -38.18
N GLU A 631 8.34 -3.80 -38.21
CA GLU A 631 9.39 -4.60 -37.57
C GLU A 631 10.76 -4.36 -38.21
N GLU A 632 10.81 -4.28 -39.54
CA GLU A 632 12.03 -3.90 -40.26
C GLU A 632 12.48 -2.48 -39.91
N LEU A 633 11.54 -1.53 -39.81
CA LEU A 633 11.84 -0.17 -39.40
C LEU A 633 12.35 -0.11 -37.95
N LEU A 634 11.71 -0.86 -37.03
CA LEU A 634 12.15 -0.97 -35.64
C LEU A 634 13.59 -1.47 -35.56
N GLN A 635 13.94 -2.51 -36.33
CA GLN A 635 15.29 -3.04 -36.37
C GLN A 635 16.28 -2.05 -36.97
N LYS A 636 15.90 -1.32 -38.04
CA LYS A 636 16.72 -0.24 -38.59
C LYS A 636 16.99 0.85 -37.55
N VAL A 637 15.97 1.29 -36.82
CA VAL A 637 16.09 2.32 -35.78
C VAL A 637 17.02 1.86 -34.65
N ARG A 638 16.91 0.59 -34.21
CA ARG A 638 17.82 0.00 -33.22
C ARG A 638 19.26 -0.07 -33.71
N ASN A 639 19.47 -0.46 -34.95
CA ASN A 639 20.80 -0.48 -35.57
C ASN A 639 21.43 0.92 -35.68
N HIS A 640 20.63 1.99 -35.65
CA HIS A 640 21.10 3.38 -35.59
C HIS A 640 21.40 3.87 -34.15
N GLY A 641 21.37 2.98 -33.16
CA GLY A 641 21.77 3.25 -31.77
C GLY A 641 20.62 3.61 -30.83
N TYR A 642 19.37 3.48 -31.26
CA TYR A 642 18.19 3.75 -30.43
C TYR A 642 17.67 2.44 -29.81
N ASN A 643 18.16 2.10 -28.62
CA ASN A 643 17.88 0.79 -28.00
C ASN A 643 16.53 0.72 -27.27
N ASN A 644 16.00 1.86 -26.81
CA ASN A 644 14.76 1.96 -26.02
C ASN A 644 13.59 2.46 -26.88
N VAL A 645 13.34 1.78 -28.00
CA VAL A 645 12.28 2.12 -28.96
C VAL A 645 11.30 0.96 -29.15
N TRP A 646 10.03 1.28 -29.40
CA TRP A 646 8.97 0.29 -29.56
C TRP A 646 7.97 0.68 -30.65
N VAL A 647 7.23 -0.32 -31.13
CA VAL A 647 6.13 -0.10 -32.06
C VAL A 647 4.91 0.39 -31.29
N ARG A 648 4.41 1.56 -31.68
CA ARG A 648 3.14 2.14 -31.25
C ARG A 648 2.07 1.80 -32.26
N ILE A 649 0.94 1.28 -31.77
CA ILE A 649 -0.27 1.08 -32.57
C ILE A 649 -1.03 2.41 -32.63
N ASN A 650 -1.29 2.89 -33.83
CA ASN A 650 -2.08 4.07 -34.10
C ASN A 650 -3.45 3.64 -34.64
N ARG A 651 -4.49 4.36 -34.22
CA ARG A 651 -5.88 4.02 -34.55
C ARG A 651 -6.30 4.41 -35.97
N GLU A 652 -5.43 5.07 -36.75
CA GLU A 652 -5.72 5.55 -38.12
C GLU A 652 -4.45 5.55 -39.00
N HIS A 653 -4.61 5.43 -40.33
CA HIS A 653 -3.56 5.69 -41.34
C HIS A 653 -3.83 7.06 -41.98
N PRO A 654 -3.24 8.17 -41.52
CA PRO A 654 -3.51 9.44 -42.16
C PRO A 654 -2.78 9.47 -43.49
N GLY A 655 -3.54 9.49 -44.59
CA GLY A 655 -2.99 9.66 -45.94
C GLY A 655 -2.58 11.11 -46.22
N TYR A 656 -3.14 12.07 -45.48
CA TYR A 656 -3.01 13.49 -45.76
C TYR A 656 -2.76 14.32 -44.49
N THR A 657 -2.13 15.48 -44.68
CA THR A 657 -1.88 16.51 -43.66
C THR A 657 -1.91 17.89 -44.31
N ILE A 658 -1.94 18.96 -43.51
CA ILE A 658 -1.81 20.33 -44.02
C ILE A 658 -0.41 20.83 -43.70
N GLN A 659 0.42 21.03 -44.72
CA GLN A 659 1.72 21.69 -44.53
C GLN A 659 1.49 23.20 -44.49
N PHE A 660 1.97 23.87 -43.44
CA PHE A 660 1.76 25.31 -43.24
C PHE A 660 3.06 26.13 -43.23
N LEU A 661 4.22 25.50 -43.09
CA LEU A 661 5.51 26.18 -43.12
C LEU A 661 6.65 25.27 -43.58
N ALA A 662 7.70 25.85 -44.17
CA ALA A 662 8.96 25.16 -44.46
C ALA A 662 10.14 26.08 -44.12
N LEU A 663 11.13 25.58 -43.37
CA LEU A 663 12.28 26.36 -42.88
C LEU A 663 13.59 25.59 -43.10
N GLN A 664 14.67 26.30 -43.45
CA GLN A 664 16.02 25.71 -43.51
C GLN A 664 16.59 25.41 -42.11
N LYS A 665 16.19 26.18 -41.10
CA LYS A 665 16.54 25.96 -39.69
C LYS A 665 15.27 25.68 -38.90
N PRO A 666 15.23 24.62 -38.08
CA PRO A 666 14.02 24.28 -37.36
C PRO A 666 13.73 25.33 -36.27
N LYS A 667 12.45 25.65 -36.10
CA LYS A 667 11.91 26.35 -34.94
C LYS A 667 11.15 25.39 -34.02
N SER A 668 11.16 25.71 -32.73
CA SER A 668 10.35 25.01 -31.74
C SER A 668 8.85 25.16 -32.04
N ILE A 669 8.08 24.09 -31.85
CA ILE A 669 6.63 24.12 -32.09
C ILE A 669 5.87 25.06 -31.15
N LYS A 670 6.45 25.45 -30.01
CA LYS A 670 5.90 26.49 -29.12
C LYS A 670 5.78 27.86 -29.79
N HIS A 671 6.50 28.07 -30.90
CA HIS A 671 6.45 29.31 -31.67
C HIS A 671 5.21 29.41 -32.56
N PHE A 672 4.44 28.32 -32.70
CA PHE A 672 3.21 28.27 -33.50
C PHE A 672 2.00 28.30 -32.56
N GLU A 673 1.67 29.49 -32.08
CA GLU A 673 0.49 29.71 -31.24
C GLU A 673 -0.79 29.36 -32.01
N GLY A 674 -1.75 28.73 -31.33
CA GLY A 674 -3.05 28.35 -31.90
C GLY A 674 -3.12 26.97 -32.59
N LEU A 675 -2.01 26.25 -32.79
CA LEU A 675 -1.98 24.92 -33.43
C LEU A 675 -1.69 23.79 -32.42
N SER A 676 -2.55 22.77 -32.36
CA SER A 676 -2.22 21.46 -31.76
C SER A 676 -1.62 20.52 -32.82
N ASP A 677 -1.00 19.42 -32.41
CA ASP A 677 -0.58 18.31 -33.31
C ASP A 677 0.35 18.68 -34.47
N VAL A 678 1.27 19.61 -34.21
CA VAL A 678 2.29 20.02 -35.20
C VAL A 678 3.29 18.90 -35.45
N MET A 679 3.33 18.40 -36.69
CA MET A 679 4.29 17.43 -37.21
C MET A 679 5.42 18.15 -37.95
N VAL A 680 6.66 17.66 -37.84
CA VAL A 680 7.82 18.28 -38.48
C VAL A 680 8.62 17.27 -39.29
N TYR A 681 8.61 17.41 -40.61
CA TYR A 681 9.36 16.53 -41.51
C TYR A 681 10.64 17.22 -41.94
N ARG A 682 11.81 16.66 -41.63
CA ARG A 682 13.04 17.01 -42.34
C ARG A 682 13.07 16.22 -43.63
N SER A 683 12.97 16.89 -44.77
CA SER A 683 13.08 16.20 -46.07
C SER A 683 14.54 16.06 -46.49
N SER A 684 14.78 15.23 -47.50
CA SER A 684 16.11 14.93 -48.03
C SER A 684 16.87 16.15 -48.55
N ASP A 685 16.16 17.24 -48.89
CA ASP A 685 16.72 18.54 -49.24
C ASP A 685 17.21 19.37 -48.04
N GLY A 686 17.13 18.82 -46.82
CA GLY A 686 17.56 19.45 -45.58
C GLY A 686 16.56 20.46 -45.01
N ILE A 687 15.38 20.64 -45.62
CA ILE A 687 14.36 21.59 -45.19
C ILE A 687 13.39 20.94 -44.21
N TYR A 688 13.08 21.65 -43.12
CA TYR A 688 12.10 21.27 -42.10
C TYR A 688 10.73 21.79 -42.49
N ARG A 689 9.78 20.89 -42.69
CA ARG A 689 8.41 21.17 -43.12
C ARG A 689 7.46 20.91 -41.98
N TYR A 690 6.68 21.92 -41.62
CA TYR A 690 5.74 21.89 -40.51
C TYR A 690 4.34 21.65 -41.04
N CYS A 691 3.69 20.65 -40.48
CA CYS A 691 2.34 20.25 -40.85
C CYS A 691 1.44 20.12 -39.62
N VAL A 692 0.14 20.14 -39.84
CA VAL A 692 -0.89 20.01 -38.80
C VAL A 692 -2.05 19.18 -39.33
N GLY A 693 -2.69 18.46 -38.42
CA GLY A 693 -3.82 17.60 -38.73
C GLY A 693 -3.39 16.32 -39.47
N LYS A 694 -4.15 15.27 -39.23
CA LYS A 694 -3.98 13.93 -39.80
C LYS A 694 -5.33 13.55 -40.39
N TYR A 695 -5.37 13.37 -41.70
CA TYR A 695 -6.63 13.23 -42.44
C TYR A 695 -6.61 11.95 -43.27
N SER A 696 -7.78 11.31 -43.36
CA SER A 696 -7.95 10.10 -44.17
C SER A 696 -8.17 10.42 -45.65
N SER A 697 -8.65 11.64 -45.95
CA SER A 697 -8.91 12.13 -47.30
C SER A 697 -8.40 13.57 -47.53
N PRO A 698 -8.10 13.98 -48.78
CA PRO A 698 -7.69 15.35 -49.09
C PRO A 698 -8.86 16.34 -48.93
N GLU A 699 -10.12 15.90 -49.03
CA GLU A 699 -11.31 16.72 -48.80
C GLU A 699 -11.44 17.14 -47.33
N GLU A 700 -11.19 16.21 -46.40
CA GLU A 700 -11.18 16.49 -44.95
C GLU A 700 -10.08 17.50 -44.58
N ALA A 701 -8.88 17.31 -45.14
CA ALA A 701 -7.76 18.24 -44.97
C ALA A 701 -8.08 19.62 -45.55
N SER A 702 -8.72 19.67 -46.73
CA SER A 702 -9.10 20.92 -47.38
C SER A 702 -10.16 21.68 -46.58
N ALA A 703 -11.05 20.99 -45.89
CA ALA A 703 -12.07 21.61 -45.03
C ALA A 703 -11.45 22.34 -43.81
N ASP A 704 -10.30 21.88 -43.31
CA ASP A 704 -9.59 22.54 -42.21
C ASP A 704 -8.48 23.50 -42.68
N LEU A 705 -8.09 23.45 -43.95
CA LEU A 705 -7.11 24.35 -44.54
C LEU A 705 -7.47 25.84 -44.36
N GLN A 706 -8.76 26.16 -44.46
CA GLN A 706 -9.24 27.53 -44.27
C GLN A 706 -9.05 28.01 -42.82
N LYS A 707 -9.13 27.11 -41.83
CA LYS A 707 -8.87 27.43 -40.42
C LYS A 707 -7.40 27.78 -40.20
N ILE A 708 -6.49 27.01 -40.82
CA ILE A 708 -5.05 27.26 -40.78
C ILE A 708 -4.68 28.59 -41.45
N THR A 709 -5.31 28.87 -42.59
CA THR A 709 -5.16 30.13 -43.31
C THR A 709 -5.62 31.32 -42.45
N ASN A 710 -6.74 31.18 -41.74
CA ASN A 710 -7.28 32.20 -40.83
C ASN A 710 -6.40 32.45 -39.59
N LEU A 711 -5.56 31.49 -39.20
CA LEU A 711 -4.54 31.64 -38.15
C LEU A 711 -3.28 32.38 -38.63
N GLY A 712 -3.26 32.87 -39.88
CA GLY A 712 -2.16 33.65 -40.44
C GLY A 712 -1.18 32.85 -41.29
N TYR A 713 -1.41 31.54 -41.49
CA TYR A 713 -0.57 30.69 -42.33
C TYR A 713 -1.10 30.64 -43.77
N SER A 714 -1.04 31.78 -44.47
CA SER A 714 -1.65 31.94 -45.80
C SER A 714 -1.03 31.10 -46.92
N GLY A 715 0.12 30.49 -46.67
CA GLY A 715 0.81 29.57 -47.59
C GLY A 715 0.55 28.09 -47.31
N ALA A 716 -0.41 27.76 -46.44
CA ALA A 716 -0.72 26.38 -46.12
C ALA A 716 -1.36 25.64 -47.32
N PHE A 717 -1.09 24.34 -47.44
CA PHE A 717 -1.68 23.48 -48.47
C PHE A 717 -1.79 22.04 -47.99
N VAL A 718 -2.71 21.28 -48.59
CA VAL A 718 -2.89 19.84 -48.32
C VAL A 718 -1.74 19.06 -48.97
N ARG A 719 -1.13 18.16 -48.21
CA ARG A 719 -0.03 17.30 -48.65
C ARG A 719 -0.29 15.84 -48.23
N VAL A 720 0.23 14.89 -49.01
CA VAL A 720 0.25 13.47 -48.65
C VAL A 720 1.24 13.22 -47.51
N LEU A 721 0.81 12.50 -46.48
CA LEU A 721 1.66 12.12 -45.34
C LEU A 721 2.71 11.08 -45.80
N GLY A 722 3.99 11.33 -45.53
CA GLY A 722 5.06 10.35 -45.79
C GLY A 722 5.66 10.33 -47.22
N LYS A 723 5.32 11.30 -48.09
CA LYS A 723 5.97 11.51 -49.40
C LYS A 723 6.67 12.86 -49.50
#